data_AF-A0A6V8D9P7-F1
#
_entry.id   AF-A0A6V8D9P7-F1
#
_cell.length_a   1.000
_cell.length_b   1.000
_cell.length_c   1.000
_cell.angle_alpha   90.00
_cell.angle_beta   90.00
_cell.angle_gamma   90.00
#
_symmetry.space_group_name_H-M   'P 1'
#
loop_
_entity.id
_entity.type
_entity.pdbx_description
1 polymer ?
#
loop_
_entity_poly.entity_id
_entity_poly.type
_entity_poly.pdbx_seq_one_letter_code
_entity_poly.pdbx_strand_id
1 'polypeptide(L)'
;MLASHITTKQLLQKASLDLPTSGPDFVEYLERIVSDTKLPSERASSHDVRVLTPEEAHGTTADLVLLVGMDVDSWSMKLPKVPWLDAPTKLKLGMLHTDSVVRKGRHHLNHLLHAGSTVVVFDSTMEEGGGPAAPLAEWLAEAKRSGTSLTHQGAPDFLPEDAVIGSDPRRAWQYDSSETNRQWLTPRPFTMHVEEGTVRGVRSGHRGRDERQRTGLNLRTNHTLTSEVNAIHGLAMAFETRILNDRLQRQPSFTDLENGEYFPWASRAHLVSTDALSLDPTENQAGIGTRSQPEWPHLGLRKNGNSNGVSIDPRPLPPTNLTAGVLPDVLGVQSPGVHREVWSASRIQPWLTCPRQAWVTGHLRAEGDEDETEDIDHRTRGQIIHDAEAALLGAHGVPIGGMAHQSTGPFHLGSNPTPRQGWDVILTHLEQHVPWLVRNDAIATHRCRDLLGVNPESWRAHLEGDHLLAPAGRLWRLVLADYELEHASPLACEWPVAEANGSSIEIDASDDEGQPAPFRIRGNIDRVDEVILSKEMNQKAVEANLLSPEPQGGPVDLRDPKSSGPAHRWVIIRDLKTVNGPKPGEGGERHLKALFNEVQLGLYARAWELAHPGDRVIGVGVMEVGETSTHYVEIDPEIEPYLQGLSLGETTKVSRDQFRFVDDLAYESNGFRAWMYQRLQTARRAVDTAGSGHIHPVPSSSCSFCKVRSICPSSILGGDVR
;
A
#
# COMPACT_ATOMS: atom_id res chain seq x y z
N MET A 1 -39.06 10.81 12.25
CA MET A 1 -38.32 11.79 13.07
C MET A 1 -39.12 13.06 13.36
N LEU A 2 -39.50 13.89 12.39
CA LEU A 2 -40.21 15.17 12.68
C LEU A 2 -41.51 15.00 13.51
N ALA A 3 -42.33 13.98 13.18
CA ALA A 3 -43.54 13.67 13.94
C ALA A 3 -43.26 13.22 15.39
N SER A 4 -42.22 12.40 15.60
CA SER A 4 -41.80 11.98 16.95
C SER A 4 -41.26 13.19 17.74
N HIS A 5 -40.45 14.06 17.12
CA HIS A 5 -39.97 15.29 17.76
C HIS A 5 -41.12 16.20 18.20
N ILE A 6 -42.13 16.42 17.35
CA ILE A 6 -43.32 17.23 17.68
C ILE A 6 -44.10 16.61 18.84
N THR A 7 -44.33 15.29 18.81
CA THR A 7 -45.05 14.57 19.87
C THR A 7 -44.32 14.64 21.21
N THR A 8 -43.00 14.39 21.22
CA THR A 8 -42.18 14.47 22.43
C THR A 8 -42.11 15.90 22.97
N LYS A 9 -41.98 16.90 22.09
CA LYS A 9 -42.06 18.32 22.48
C LYS A 9 -43.38 18.66 23.16
N GLN A 10 -44.51 18.19 22.64
CA GLN A 10 -45.83 18.41 23.26
C GLN A 10 -45.96 17.72 24.62
N LEU A 11 -45.38 16.52 24.78
CA LEU A 11 -45.38 15.80 26.07
C LEU A 11 -44.54 16.51 27.12
N LEU A 12 -43.34 16.98 26.75
CA LEU A 12 -42.46 17.75 27.64
C LEU A 12 -43.11 19.08 28.05
N GLN A 13 -43.74 19.77 27.11
CA GLN A 13 -44.51 20.99 27.39
C GLN A 13 -45.68 20.74 28.36
N LYS A 14 -46.42 19.63 28.20
CA LYS A 14 -47.49 19.25 29.14
C LYS A 14 -46.98 18.89 30.52
N ALA A 15 -45.75 18.39 30.61
CA ALA A 15 -45.07 18.06 31.85
C ALA A 15 -44.30 19.25 32.47
N SER A 16 -44.37 20.45 31.86
CA SER A 16 -43.62 21.64 32.26
C SER A 16 -42.10 21.43 32.29
N LEU A 17 -41.57 20.65 31.33
CA LEU A 17 -40.14 20.39 31.16
C LEU A 17 -39.63 21.08 29.89
N ASP A 18 -38.42 21.64 29.97
CA ASP A 18 -37.77 22.30 28.84
C ASP A 18 -37.09 21.30 27.90
N LEU A 19 -36.98 21.68 26.63
CA LEU A 19 -36.24 20.91 25.64
C LEU A 19 -34.73 21.09 25.85
N PRO A 20 -33.97 20.01 25.99
CA PRO A 20 -32.50 20.14 26.04
C PRO A 20 -31.99 20.64 24.68
N THR A 21 -31.02 21.56 24.71
CA THR A 21 -30.48 22.22 23.50
C THR A 21 -29.01 21.90 23.24
N SER A 22 -28.28 21.34 24.22
CA SER A 22 -26.87 20.99 24.11
C SER A 22 -26.44 20.01 25.21
N GLY A 23 -25.29 19.35 25.05
CA GLY A 23 -24.69 18.49 26.07
C GLY A 23 -25.28 17.07 26.12
N PRO A 24 -25.00 16.30 27.18
CA PRO A 24 -25.41 14.90 27.32
C PRO A 24 -26.93 14.71 27.22
N ASP A 25 -27.70 15.62 27.83
CA ASP A 25 -29.17 15.57 27.82
C ASP A 25 -29.76 15.77 26.41
N PHE A 26 -29.08 16.55 25.55
CA PHE A 26 -29.47 16.70 24.15
C PHE A 26 -29.16 15.45 23.34
N VAL A 27 -28.05 14.77 23.64
CA VAL A 27 -27.70 13.49 23.01
C VAL A 27 -28.71 12.42 23.41
N GLU A 28 -29.03 12.27 24.70
CA GLU A 28 -30.05 11.32 25.18
C GLU A 28 -31.43 11.61 24.58
N TYR A 29 -31.79 12.90 24.45
CA TYR A 29 -33.01 13.33 23.77
C TYR A 29 -33.05 12.91 22.30
N LEU A 30 -31.94 13.08 21.57
CA LEU A 30 -31.83 12.64 20.18
C LEU A 30 -31.84 11.13 20.05
N GLU A 31 -31.08 10.40 20.89
CA GLU A 31 -31.08 8.94 20.93
C GLU A 31 -32.48 8.38 21.16
N ARG A 32 -33.25 9.02 22.03
CA ARG A 32 -34.64 8.64 22.31
C ARG A 32 -35.59 8.94 21.15
N ILE A 33 -35.41 10.05 20.44
CA ILE A 33 -36.16 10.32 19.20
C ILE A 33 -35.83 9.27 18.13
N VAL A 34 -34.55 8.89 18.03
CA VAL A 34 -34.08 7.90 17.04
C VAL A 34 -34.62 6.51 17.38
N SER A 35 -34.59 6.09 18.64
CA SER A 35 -35.08 4.77 19.07
C SER A 35 -36.58 4.59 18.86
N ASP A 36 -37.37 5.65 19.03
CA ASP A 36 -38.82 5.64 18.76
C ASP A 36 -39.17 5.95 17.30
N THR A 37 -38.20 6.36 16.47
CA THR A 37 -38.42 6.55 15.03
C THR A 37 -38.24 5.23 14.29
N LYS A 38 -39.36 4.58 13.96
CA LYS A 38 -39.34 3.47 13.00
C LYS A 38 -39.13 4.02 11.58
N LEU A 39 -38.12 3.51 10.87
CA LEU A 39 -38.03 3.70 9.42
C LEU A 39 -39.31 3.13 8.78
N PRO A 40 -39.94 3.82 7.81
CA PRO A 40 -40.98 3.21 7.01
C PRO A 40 -40.37 1.96 6.38
N SER A 41 -40.91 0.79 6.69
CA SER A 41 -40.40 -0.43 6.09
C SER A 41 -40.77 -0.39 4.61
N GLU A 42 -39.79 -0.32 3.72
CA GLU A 42 -39.95 -0.66 2.30
C GLU A 42 -40.14 -2.18 2.12
N ARG A 43 -40.97 -2.82 2.98
CA ARG A 43 -41.42 -4.17 2.67
C ARG A 43 -42.36 -4.01 1.49
N ALA A 44 -42.06 -4.71 0.39
CA ALA A 44 -43.01 -4.93 -0.68
C ALA A 44 -44.33 -5.44 -0.07
N SER A 45 -45.35 -4.57 -0.01
CA SER A 45 -46.70 -4.98 0.37
C SER A 45 -47.29 -5.70 -0.83
N SER A 46 -47.38 -7.02 -0.78
CA SER A 46 -48.20 -7.77 -1.73
C SER A 46 -49.65 -7.79 -1.24
N HIS A 47 -50.61 -7.59 -2.14
CA HIS A 47 -52.02 -7.82 -1.82
C HIS A 47 -52.29 -9.30 -1.51
N ASP A 48 -51.48 -10.21 -2.05
CA ASP A 48 -51.70 -11.65 -1.97
C ASP A 48 -51.11 -12.30 -0.70
N VAL A 49 -50.18 -11.61 -0.02
CA VAL A 49 -49.54 -12.12 1.20
C VAL A 49 -49.56 -11.07 2.30
N ARG A 50 -50.32 -11.34 3.36
CA ARG A 50 -50.47 -10.45 4.52
C ARG A 50 -49.85 -11.10 5.76
N VAL A 51 -48.92 -10.39 6.41
CA VAL A 51 -48.34 -10.79 7.71
C VAL A 51 -49.00 -9.95 8.79
N LEU A 52 -49.82 -10.57 9.64
CA LEU A 52 -50.67 -9.91 10.62
C LEU A 52 -50.51 -10.56 12.00
N THR A 53 -50.66 -9.78 13.05
CA THR A 53 -50.87 -10.33 14.40
C THR A 53 -52.24 -10.99 14.51
N PRO A 54 -52.48 -11.91 15.47
CA PRO A 54 -53.79 -12.54 15.66
C PRO A 54 -54.94 -11.54 15.88
N GLU A 55 -54.64 -10.37 16.46
CA GLU A 55 -55.61 -9.29 16.64
C GLU A 55 -55.93 -8.57 15.33
N GLU A 56 -54.91 -8.21 14.54
CA GLU A 56 -55.08 -7.57 13.23
C GLU A 56 -55.75 -8.47 12.19
N ALA A 57 -55.59 -9.79 12.32
CA ALA A 57 -56.20 -10.78 11.44
C ALA A 57 -57.69 -11.03 11.75
N HIS A 58 -58.22 -10.45 12.82
CA HIS A 58 -59.62 -10.63 13.18
C HIS A 58 -60.56 -10.13 12.08
N GLY A 59 -61.53 -10.96 11.67
CA GLY A 59 -62.44 -10.68 10.56
C GLY A 59 -61.84 -10.83 9.16
N THR A 60 -60.58 -11.24 9.02
CA THR A 60 -59.95 -11.52 7.72
C THR A 60 -60.15 -12.97 7.31
N THR A 61 -60.31 -13.22 6.01
CA THR A 61 -60.32 -14.56 5.39
C THR A 61 -59.19 -14.72 4.37
N ALA A 62 -58.71 -15.94 4.15
CA ALA A 62 -57.69 -16.27 3.16
C ALA A 62 -57.83 -17.70 2.65
N ASP A 63 -57.27 -18.03 1.48
CA ASP A 63 -57.24 -19.42 1.00
C ASP A 63 -56.29 -20.30 1.86
N LEU A 64 -55.18 -19.69 2.30
CA LEU A 64 -54.16 -20.31 3.14
C LEU A 64 -53.87 -19.43 4.36
N VAL A 65 -54.00 -19.99 5.56
CA VAL A 65 -53.63 -19.36 6.83
C VAL A 65 -52.42 -20.07 7.41
N LEU A 66 -51.33 -19.34 7.64
CA LEU A 66 -50.13 -19.86 8.29
C LEU A 66 -50.04 -19.30 9.72
N LEU A 67 -50.15 -20.17 10.72
CA LEU A 67 -49.97 -19.80 12.12
C LEU A 67 -48.51 -20.05 12.53
N VAL A 68 -47.71 -18.98 12.43
CA VAL A 68 -46.26 -19.01 12.67
C VAL A 68 -45.93 -18.17 13.90
N GLY A 69 -45.03 -18.64 14.78
CA GLY A 69 -44.62 -17.90 15.98
C GLY A 69 -45.77 -17.75 16.99
N MET A 70 -46.55 -18.80 17.19
CA MET A 70 -47.65 -18.85 18.17
C MET A 70 -47.17 -19.43 19.50
N ASP A 71 -45.93 -19.10 19.89
CA ASP A 71 -45.29 -19.51 21.14
C ASP A 71 -45.50 -18.49 22.28
N VAL A 72 -45.10 -18.84 23.50
CA VAL A 72 -45.32 -18.01 24.70
C VAL A 72 -44.62 -16.64 24.62
N ASP A 73 -43.52 -16.53 23.87
CA ASP A 73 -42.74 -15.29 23.75
C ASP A 73 -43.29 -14.39 22.65
N SER A 74 -43.58 -14.97 21.48
CA SER A 74 -44.10 -14.24 20.31
C SER A 74 -45.57 -13.84 20.46
N TRP A 75 -46.39 -14.68 21.10
CA TRP A 75 -47.81 -14.40 21.37
C TRP A 75 -48.09 -14.45 22.87
N SER A 76 -47.56 -13.44 23.59
CA SER A 76 -47.63 -13.41 25.05
C SER A 76 -49.06 -13.24 25.56
N MET A 77 -49.48 -14.16 26.43
CA MET A 77 -50.75 -14.08 27.16
C MET A 77 -50.67 -13.19 28.41
N LYS A 78 -49.60 -12.40 28.55
CA LYS A 78 -49.38 -11.51 29.70
C LYS A 78 -49.90 -10.12 29.39
N LEU A 79 -50.54 -9.50 30.38
CA LEU A 79 -50.88 -8.07 30.29
C LEU A 79 -49.59 -7.22 30.23
N PRO A 80 -49.58 -6.14 29.43
CA PRO A 80 -48.44 -5.24 29.40
C PRO A 80 -48.15 -4.68 30.80
N LYS A 81 -46.86 -4.62 31.15
CA LYS A 81 -46.40 -3.97 32.38
C LYS A 81 -46.55 -2.47 32.19
N VAL A 82 -47.36 -1.84 33.03
CA VAL A 82 -47.49 -0.38 33.07
C VAL A 82 -46.52 0.09 34.14
N PRO A 83 -45.51 0.91 33.80
CA PRO A 83 -44.62 1.48 34.81
C PRO A 83 -45.43 2.13 35.93
N TRP A 84 -45.09 1.82 37.18
CA TRP A 84 -45.66 2.41 38.41
C TRP A 84 -47.02 1.86 38.85
N LEU A 85 -47.62 0.91 38.11
CA LEU A 85 -48.76 0.13 38.56
C LEU A 85 -48.33 -1.33 38.82
N ASP A 86 -48.03 -1.63 40.09
CA ASP A 86 -47.73 -2.99 40.52
C ASP A 86 -49.00 -3.87 40.58
N ALA A 87 -48.81 -5.19 40.65
CA ALA A 87 -49.93 -6.14 40.69
C ALA A 87 -50.89 -5.90 41.88
N PRO A 88 -50.42 -5.58 43.11
CA PRO A 88 -51.30 -5.19 44.22
C PRO A 88 -52.17 -3.96 43.93
N THR A 89 -51.59 -2.92 43.30
CA THR A 89 -52.34 -1.70 42.95
C THR A 89 -53.36 -1.96 41.86
N LYS A 90 -53.00 -2.75 40.83
CA LYS A 90 -53.94 -3.18 39.78
C LYS A 90 -55.13 -3.96 40.36
N LEU A 91 -54.90 -4.80 41.37
CA LEU A 91 -55.96 -5.54 42.04
C LEU A 91 -56.89 -4.62 42.84
N LYS A 92 -56.35 -3.66 43.61
CA LYS A 92 -57.15 -2.68 44.36
C LYS A 92 -58.03 -1.81 43.48
N LEU A 93 -57.56 -1.48 42.28
CA LEU A 93 -58.30 -0.68 41.30
C LEU A 93 -59.28 -1.50 40.46
N GLY A 94 -59.39 -2.82 40.68
CA GLY A 94 -60.25 -3.71 39.90
C GLY A 94 -59.78 -3.94 38.46
N MET A 95 -58.54 -3.59 38.14
CA MET A 95 -57.96 -3.63 36.79
C MET A 95 -57.17 -4.91 36.49
N LEU A 96 -57.06 -5.83 37.46
CA LEU A 96 -56.30 -7.07 37.32
C LEU A 96 -57.17 -8.19 36.70
N HIS A 97 -57.36 -8.15 35.39
CA HIS A 97 -58.07 -9.20 34.64
C HIS A 97 -57.10 -10.17 33.97
N THR A 98 -56.48 -11.06 34.75
CA THR A 98 -55.44 -11.99 34.27
C THR A 98 -55.93 -12.92 33.16
N ASP A 99 -57.21 -13.30 33.13
CA ASP A 99 -57.79 -14.21 32.14
C ASP A 99 -58.28 -13.49 30.85
N SER A 100 -58.35 -12.16 30.83
CA SER A 100 -58.88 -11.41 29.69
C SER A 100 -58.07 -11.64 28.40
N VAL A 101 -56.74 -11.64 28.51
CA VAL A 101 -55.83 -11.85 27.39
C VAL A 101 -55.92 -13.28 26.87
N VAL A 102 -56.03 -14.26 27.77
CA VAL A 102 -56.19 -15.67 27.39
C VAL A 102 -57.54 -15.90 26.70
N ARG A 103 -58.64 -15.34 27.22
CA ARG A 103 -59.96 -15.40 26.57
C ARG A 103 -59.98 -14.75 25.19
N LYS A 104 -59.35 -13.58 25.06
CA LYS A 104 -59.17 -12.91 23.76
C LYS A 104 -58.34 -13.77 22.82
N GLY A 105 -57.26 -14.37 23.33
CA GLY A 105 -56.42 -15.32 22.60
C GLY A 105 -57.20 -16.53 22.08
N ARG A 106 -58.00 -17.19 22.92
CA ARG A 106 -58.90 -18.29 22.52
C ARG A 106 -59.84 -17.87 21.40
N HIS A 107 -60.42 -16.67 21.51
CA HIS A 107 -61.31 -16.14 20.48
C HIS A 107 -60.58 -15.91 19.14
N HIS A 108 -59.39 -15.30 19.18
CA HIS A 108 -58.57 -15.10 17.98
C HIS A 108 -58.14 -16.42 17.35
N LEU A 109 -57.66 -17.39 18.15
CA LEU A 109 -57.27 -18.70 17.63
C LEU A 109 -58.46 -19.39 16.96
N ASN A 110 -59.63 -19.40 17.61
CA ASN A 110 -60.82 -20.02 17.04
C ASN A 110 -61.22 -19.36 15.71
N HIS A 111 -61.13 -18.02 15.61
CA HIS A 111 -61.37 -17.33 14.35
C HIS A 111 -60.33 -17.75 13.29
N LEU A 112 -59.04 -17.75 13.61
CA LEU A 112 -57.96 -18.08 12.69
C LEU A 112 -58.04 -19.51 12.15
N LEU A 113 -58.43 -20.48 13.00
CA LEU A 113 -58.65 -21.87 12.59
C LEU A 113 -59.80 -22.04 11.58
N HIS A 114 -60.70 -21.05 11.47
CA HIS A 114 -61.82 -21.04 10.54
C HIS A 114 -61.70 -19.94 9.46
N ALA A 115 -60.57 -19.23 9.42
CA ALA A 115 -60.37 -18.08 8.54
C ALA A 115 -60.00 -18.47 7.10
N GLY A 116 -59.76 -19.75 6.80
CA GLY A 116 -59.39 -20.17 5.47
C GLY A 116 -59.64 -21.64 5.15
N SER A 117 -59.51 -21.98 3.86
CA SER A 117 -59.68 -23.36 3.37
C SER A 117 -58.57 -24.30 3.82
N THR A 118 -57.36 -23.78 4.00
CA THR A 118 -56.23 -24.53 4.54
C THR A 118 -55.57 -23.75 5.65
N VAL A 119 -55.43 -24.36 6.83
CA VAL A 119 -54.74 -23.78 7.98
C VAL A 119 -53.55 -24.64 8.33
N VAL A 120 -52.35 -24.07 8.27
CA VAL A 120 -51.10 -24.72 8.65
C VAL A 120 -50.63 -24.14 9.97
N VAL A 121 -50.47 -25.02 10.96
CA VAL A 121 -50.05 -24.66 12.31
C VAL A 121 -48.61 -25.10 12.53
N PHE A 122 -47.73 -24.16 12.88
CA PHE A 122 -46.36 -24.46 13.27
C PHE A 122 -46.34 -24.75 14.76
N ASP A 123 -46.17 -26.03 15.12
CA ASP A 123 -46.11 -26.48 16.51
C ASP A 123 -44.68 -26.29 17.08
N SER A 124 -44.54 -25.39 18.06
CA SER A 124 -43.28 -25.13 18.77
C SER A 124 -43.12 -26.00 20.03
N THR A 125 -43.94 -27.02 20.25
CA THR A 125 -43.90 -27.87 21.47
C THR A 125 -42.52 -28.49 21.71
N MET A 126 -41.76 -28.78 20.66
CA MET A 126 -40.42 -29.38 20.76
C MET A 126 -39.29 -28.35 20.93
N GLU A 127 -39.60 -27.05 20.94
CA GLU A 127 -38.61 -25.99 21.10
C GLU A 127 -38.23 -25.80 22.58
N GLU A 128 -36.94 -25.86 22.88
CA GLU A 128 -36.42 -25.70 24.24
C GLU A 128 -36.62 -24.25 24.70
N GLY A 129 -37.49 -24.05 25.70
CA GLY A 129 -37.79 -22.73 26.27
C GLY A 129 -38.91 -21.94 25.59
N GLY A 130 -39.47 -22.42 24.46
CA GLY A 130 -40.38 -21.68 23.58
C GLY A 130 -41.67 -22.44 23.18
N GLY A 131 -42.30 -23.15 24.12
CA GLY A 131 -43.52 -23.92 23.84
C GLY A 131 -44.71 -23.08 23.30
N PRO A 132 -45.79 -23.72 22.83
CA PRO A 132 -46.94 -23.02 22.26
C PRO A 132 -47.61 -22.11 23.31
N ALA A 133 -48.15 -20.97 22.86
CA ALA A 133 -48.95 -20.08 23.69
C ALA A 133 -50.18 -20.80 24.24
N ALA A 134 -50.69 -20.36 25.40
CA ALA A 134 -51.74 -21.09 26.13
C ALA A 134 -52.97 -21.48 25.28
N PRO A 135 -53.56 -20.61 24.43
CA PRO A 135 -54.69 -21.00 23.58
C PRO A 135 -54.34 -22.12 22.60
N LEU A 136 -53.13 -22.07 22.00
CA LEU A 136 -52.67 -23.09 21.06
C LEU A 136 -52.35 -24.40 21.78
N ALA A 137 -51.70 -24.33 22.93
CA ALA A 137 -51.41 -25.49 23.78
C ALA A 137 -52.71 -26.21 24.22
N GLU A 138 -53.73 -25.45 24.61
CA GLU A 138 -55.06 -25.97 24.96
C GLU A 138 -55.72 -26.68 23.77
N TRP A 139 -55.67 -26.06 22.58
CA TRP A 139 -56.22 -26.67 21.36
C TRP A 139 -55.48 -27.94 20.95
N LEU A 140 -54.14 -27.94 20.99
CA LEU A 140 -53.32 -29.13 20.71
C LEU A 140 -53.59 -30.26 21.71
N ALA A 141 -53.75 -29.95 23.00
CA ALA A 141 -54.08 -30.92 24.03
C ALA A 141 -55.48 -31.50 23.84
N GLU A 142 -56.46 -30.67 23.46
CA GLU A 142 -57.82 -31.13 23.17
C GLU A 142 -57.86 -32.03 21.93
N ALA A 143 -57.20 -31.65 20.84
CA ALA A 143 -57.08 -32.48 19.65
C ALA A 143 -56.44 -33.86 19.95
N LYS A 144 -55.48 -33.91 20.88
CA LYS A 144 -54.90 -35.18 21.36
C LYS A 144 -55.91 -36.02 22.15
N ARG A 145 -56.73 -35.39 23.02
CA ARG A 145 -57.74 -36.08 23.83
C ARG A 145 -58.91 -36.62 22.99
N SER A 146 -59.36 -35.85 22.01
CA SER A 146 -60.49 -36.20 21.14
C SER A 146 -60.13 -37.19 20.03
N GLY A 147 -58.83 -37.47 19.83
CA GLY A 147 -58.33 -38.32 18.75
C GLY A 147 -58.31 -37.64 17.37
N THR A 148 -58.71 -36.36 17.27
CA THR A 148 -58.67 -35.61 16.00
C THR A 148 -57.25 -35.18 15.62
N SER A 149 -56.27 -35.29 16.53
CA SER A 149 -54.86 -35.00 16.24
C SER A 149 -54.30 -35.80 15.07
N LEU A 150 -54.79 -37.01 14.79
CA LEU A 150 -54.38 -37.83 13.64
C LEU A 150 -54.91 -37.26 12.31
N THR A 151 -56.06 -36.59 12.33
CA THR A 151 -56.66 -35.96 11.14
C THR A 151 -56.04 -34.60 10.79
N HIS A 152 -55.25 -34.03 11.70
CA HIS A 152 -54.53 -32.77 11.50
C HIS A 152 -53.04 -32.99 11.12
N GLN A 153 -52.63 -34.23 10.88
CA GLN A 153 -51.26 -34.60 10.48
C GLN A 153 -51.17 -34.83 8.97
N GLY A 154 -49.94 -34.76 8.44
CA GLY A 154 -49.66 -34.92 7.01
C GLY A 154 -49.16 -33.64 6.33
N ALA A 155 -48.72 -33.78 5.09
CA ALA A 155 -48.34 -32.67 4.24
C ALA A 155 -49.60 -31.99 3.65
N PRO A 156 -49.63 -30.64 3.55
CA PRO A 156 -50.71 -29.95 2.83
C PRO A 156 -50.75 -30.33 1.35
N ASP A 157 -51.95 -30.38 0.76
CA ASP A 157 -52.14 -30.78 -0.66
C ASP A 157 -51.38 -29.91 -1.67
N PHE A 158 -51.07 -28.66 -1.32
CA PHE A 158 -50.29 -27.77 -2.17
C PHE A 158 -48.79 -28.09 -2.18
N LEU A 159 -48.31 -28.93 -1.25
CA LEU A 159 -46.92 -29.33 -1.17
C LEU A 159 -46.72 -30.58 -2.04
N PRO A 160 -45.87 -30.53 -3.07
CA PRO A 160 -45.69 -31.67 -3.96
C PRO A 160 -45.01 -32.82 -3.23
N GLU A 161 -45.37 -34.04 -3.59
CA GLU A 161 -44.91 -35.26 -2.90
C GLU A 161 -43.39 -35.40 -2.90
N ASP A 162 -42.74 -34.96 -3.98
CA ASP A 162 -41.29 -34.98 -4.15
C ASP A 162 -40.55 -34.04 -3.18
N ALA A 163 -41.21 -33.00 -2.66
CA ALA A 163 -40.64 -32.10 -1.64
C ALA A 163 -40.58 -32.74 -0.25
N VAL A 164 -41.28 -33.86 -0.05
CA VAL A 164 -41.46 -34.54 1.25
C VAL A 164 -40.92 -35.96 1.24
N ILE A 165 -41.12 -36.72 0.16
CA ILE A 165 -40.79 -38.14 0.02
C ILE A 165 -39.81 -38.33 -1.15
N GLY A 166 -38.90 -39.30 -1.04
CA GLY A 166 -37.97 -39.67 -2.10
C GLY A 166 -36.49 -39.57 -1.70
N SER A 167 -35.60 -39.83 -2.66
CA SER A 167 -34.15 -39.85 -2.44
C SER A 167 -33.46 -38.52 -2.73
N ASP A 168 -34.15 -37.50 -3.26
CA ASP A 168 -33.51 -36.21 -3.55
C ASP A 168 -33.00 -35.57 -2.24
N PRO A 169 -31.68 -35.30 -2.13
CA PRO A 169 -31.13 -34.65 -0.95
C PRO A 169 -31.54 -33.18 -0.80
N ARG A 170 -32.15 -32.57 -1.82
CA ARG A 170 -32.62 -31.17 -1.83
C ARG A 170 -34.01 -30.99 -1.21
N ARG A 171 -34.70 -32.06 -0.84
CA ARG A 171 -36.02 -32.00 -0.21
C ARG A 171 -36.03 -31.09 1.00
N ALA A 172 -36.95 -30.14 1.01
CA ALA A 172 -37.08 -29.14 2.07
C ALA A 172 -37.80 -29.68 3.32
N TRP A 173 -38.50 -30.81 3.20
CA TRP A 173 -39.33 -31.37 4.26
C TRP A 173 -39.09 -32.87 4.44
N GLN A 174 -39.39 -33.36 5.63
CA GLN A 174 -39.43 -34.77 5.95
C GLN A 174 -40.46 -35.03 7.05
N TYR A 175 -40.98 -36.24 7.13
CA TYR A 175 -41.75 -36.67 8.30
C TYR A 175 -40.80 -36.97 9.45
N ASP A 176 -41.16 -36.55 10.66
CA ASP A 176 -40.46 -36.96 11.87
C ASP A 176 -40.56 -38.48 12.06
N SER A 177 -39.41 -39.14 12.24
CA SER A 177 -39.30 -40.58 12.43
C SER A 177 -39.16 -40.99 13.90
N SER A 178 -39.18 -40.01 14.83
CA SER A 178 -38.94 -40.24 16.26
C SER A 178 -40.09 -40.96 16.97
N GLU A 179 -41.32 -40.85 16.47
CA GLU A 179 -42.52 -41.50 17.03
C GLU A 179 -43.31 -42.24 15.95
N THR A 180 -43.55 -43.54 16.13
CA THR A 180 -44.22 -44.44 15.16
C THR A 180 -45.66 -44.05 14.80
N ASN A 181 -46.31 -43.20 15.61
CA ASN A 181 -47.70 -42.77 15.43
C ASN A 181 -47.85 -41.27 15.10
N ARG A 182 -46.75 -40.56 14.79
CA ARG A 182 -46.80 -39.13 14.42
C ARG A 182 -46.22 -38.90 13.02
N GLN A 183 -46.99 -38.26 12.15
CA GLN A 183 -46.57 -37.82 10.81
C GLN A 183 -46.50 -36.29 10.76
N TRP A 184 -45.59 -35.71 11.55
CA TRP A 184 -45.35 -34.27 11.52
C TRP A 184 -44.37 -33.91 10.42
N LEU A 185 -44.76 -32.92 9.61
CA LEU A 185 -43.91 -32.38 8.58
C LEU A 185 -42.88 -31.43 9.22
N THR A 186 -41.62 -31.82 9.22
CA THR A 186 -40.51 -31.07 9.83
C THR A 186 -39.64 -30.46 8.74
N PRO A 187 -39.23 -29.18 8.88
CA PRO A 187 -38.30 -28.59 7.94
C PRO A 187 -36.96 -29.33 8.00
N ARG A 188 -36.43 -29.66 6.83
CA ARG A 188 -35.15 -30.33 6.66
C ARG A 188 -34.16 -29.32 6.07
N PRO A 189 -33.58 -28.39 6.85
CA PRO A 189 -32.77 -27.30 6.31
C PRO A 189 -31.45 -27.77 5.70
N PHE A 190 -30.94 -28.92 6.15
CA PHE A 190 -29.67 -29.48 5.74
C PHE A 190 -29.70 -31.00 5.81
N THR A 191 -28.95 -31.66 4.94
CA THR A 191 -28.85 -33.12 4.86
C THR A 191 -27.41 -33.53 4.62
N MET A 192 -26.97 -34.60 5.29
CA MET A 192 -25.74 -35.29 4.93
C MET A 192 -26.07 -36.41 3.94
N HIS A 193 -25.41 -36.38 2.79
CA HIS A 193 -25.54 -37.37 1.73
C HIS A 193 -24.17 -38.00 1.48
N VAL A 194 -24.10 -39.32 1.46
CA VAL A 194 -22.85 -40.04 1.17
C VAL A 194 -22.80 -40.33 -0.32
N GLU A 195 -21.78 -39.81 -0.99
CA GLU A 195 -21.53 -40.00 -2.42
C GLU A 195 -20.07 -40.45 -2.56
N GLU A 196 -19.84 -41.64 -3.15
CA GLU A 196 -18.49 -42.20 -3.36
C GLU A 196 -17.60 -42.27 -2.09
N GLY A 197 -18.19 -42.58 -0.93
CA GLY A 197 -17.46 -42.69 0.34
C GLY A 197 -17.11 -41.34 0.99
N THR A 198 -17.51 -40.22 0.39
CA THR A 198 -17.36 -38.88 0.97
C THR A 198 -18.71 -38.39 1.51
N VAL A 199 -18.71 -37.86 2.73
CA VAL A 199 -19.93 -37.28 3.34
C VAL A 199 -20.07 -35.83 2.89
N ARG A 200 -21.15 -35.55 2.16
CA ARG A 200 -21.44 -34.24 1.59
C ARG A 200 -22.65 -33.61 2.28
N GLY A 201 -22.46 -32.38 2.72
CA GLY A 201 -23.55 -31.55 3.20
C GLY A 201 -24.34 -30.92 2.04
N VAL A 202 -25.65 -31.15 1.99
CA VAL A 202 -26.56 -30.59 0.99
C VAL A 202 -27.53 -29.64 1.68
N ARG A 203 -27.52 -28.37 1.24
CA ARG A 203 -28.54 -27.39 1.60
C ARG A 203 -29.84 -27.73 0.88
N SER A 204 -30.91 -27.91 1.63
CA SER A 204 -32.23 -28.20 1.09
C SER A 204 -32.92 -26.95 0.55
N GLY A 205 -33.88 -27.16 -0.35
CA GLY A 205 -34.66 -26.12 -0.99
C GLY A 205 -34.23 -25.81 -2.43
N HIS A 206 -35.11 -25.08 -3.11
CA HIS A 206 -34.99 -24.70 -4.52
C HIS A 206 -34.99 -23.18 -4.72
N ARG A 207 -34.83 -22.39 -3.65
CA ARG A 207 -34.72 -20.93 -3.78
C ARG A 207 -33.32 -20.59 -4.27
N GLY A 208 -33.15 -19.46 -4.97
CA GLY A 208 -31.82 -19.02 -5.43
C GLY A 208 -30.76 -18.91 -4.31
N ARG A 209 -31.17 -18.59 -3.07
CA ARG A 209 -30.28 -18.65 -1.89
C ARG A 209 -29.74 -20.05 -1.59
N ASP A 210 -30.58 -21.07 -1.72
CA ASP A 210 -30.23 -22.46 -1.41
C ASP A 210 -29.27 -22.98 -2.48
N GLU A 211 -29.49 -22.64 -3.75
CA GLU A 211 -28.59 -22.97 -4.85
C GLU A 211 -27.20 -22.34 -4.69
N ARG A 212 -27.14 -21.06 -4.29
CA ARG A 212 -25.88 -20.36 -3.98
C ARG A 212 -25.14 -21.03 -2.83
N GLN A 213 -25.83 -21.39 -1.75
CA GLN A 213 -25.22 -22.09 -0.61
C GLN A 213 -24.70 -23.48 -1.01
N ARG A 214 -25.47 -24.24 -1.80
CA ARG A 214 -24.99 -25.52 -2.36
C ARG A 214 -23.75 -25.33 -3.22
N THR A 215 -23.72 -24.29 -4.05
CA THR A 215 -22.56 -24.00 -4.91
C THR A 215 -21.33 -23.68 -4.08
N GLY A 216 -21.45 -22.87 -3.02
CA GLY A 216 -20.36 -22.62 -2.07
C GLY A 216 -19.86 -23.89 -1.35
N LEU A 217 -20.77 -24.77 -0.93
CA LEU A 217 -20.41 -26.05 -0.31
C LEU A 217 -19.69 -26.97 -1.30
N ASN A 218 -20.18 -27.07 -2.53
CA ASN A 218 -19.56 -27.86 -3.59
C ASN A 218 -18.16 -27.34 -3.94
N LEU A 219 -17.97 -26.02 -4.01
CA LEU A 219 -16.65 -25.40 -4.21
C LEU A 219 -15.66 -25.82 -3.12
N ARG A 220 -16.09 -25.82 -1.85
CA ARG A 220 -15.22 -26.17 -0.72
C ARG A 220 -14.79 -27.63 -0.72
N THR A 221 -15.64 -28.53 -1.23
CA THR A 221 -15.39 -29.98 -1.26
C THR A 221 -14.98 -30.49 -2.64
N ASN A 222 -14.70 -29.59 -3.59
CA ASN A 222 -14.28 -29.90 -4.96
C ASN A 222 -15.27 -30.79 -5.74
N HIS A 223 -16.57 -30.51 -5.62
CA HIS A 223 -17.62 -31.18 -6.40
C HIS A 223 -18.12 -30.31 -7.56
N THR A 224 -18.78 -30.95 -8.52
CA THR A 224 -19.39 -30.30 -9.69
C THR A 224 -20.33 -29.17 -9.28
N LEU A 225 -20.14 -28.01 -9.91
CA LEU A 225 -20.96 -26.83 -9.69
C LEU A 225 -22.25 -26.95 -10.49
N THR A 226 -23.35 -26.53 -9.88
CA THR A 226 -24.69 -26.55 -10.52
C THR A 226 -25.16 -25.16 -10.89
N SER A 227 -24.41 -24.12 -10.51
CA SER A 227 -24.68 -22.72 -10.85
C SER A 227 -23.37 -21.94 -10.96
N GLU A 228 -23.43 -20.76 -11.57
CA GLU A 228 -22.28 -19.88 -11.72
C GLU A 228 -21.83 -19.27 -10.39
N VAL A 229 -20.54 -18.96 -10.32
CA VAL A 229 -19.93 -18.32 -9.16
C VAL A 229 -20.02 -16.81 -9.31
N ASN A 230 -20.81 -16.16 -8.46
CA ASN A 230 -21.09 -14.72 -8.56
C ASN A 230 -19.84 -13.81 -8.49
N ALA A 231 -18.77 -14.23 -7.81
CA ALA A 231 -17.58 -13.40 -7.56
C ALA A 231 -16.28 -14.20 -7.70
N ILE A 232 -16.05 -14.74 -8.90
CA ILE A 232 -14.87 -15.58 -9.18
C ILE A 232 -13.53 -14.88 -8.90
N HIS A 233 -13.43 -13.56 -9.14
CA HIS A 233 -12.24 -12.75 -8.83
C HIS A 233 -12.01 -12.61 -7.32
N GLY A 234 -13.09 -12.44 -6.53
CA GLY A 234 -12.99 -12.35 -5.07
C GLY A 234 -12.49 -13.67 -4.45
N LEU A 235 -12.92 -14.81 -5.01
CA LEU A 235 -12.38 -16.11 -4.61
C LEU A 235 -10.90 -16.23 -4.98
N ALA A 236 -10.52 -15.86 -6.21
CA ALA A 236 -9.13 -15.90 -6.66
C ALA A 236 -8.21 -14.99 -5.80
N MET A 237 -8.66 -13.78 -5.46
CA MET A 237 -7.96 -12.88 -4.52
C MET A 237 -7.73 -13.51 -3.15
N ALA A 238 -8.69 -14.28 -2.62
CA ALA A 238 -8.51 -14.97 -1.35
C ALA A 238 -7.39 -16.03 -1.37
N PHE A 239 -6.99 -16.51 -2.55
CA PHE A 239 -5.88 -17.45 -2.72
C PHE A 239 -4.55 -16.78 -3.08
N GLU A 240 -4.52 -15.49 -3.39
CA GLU A 240 -3.30 -14.76 -3.78
C GLU A 240 -2.16 -14.97 -2.77
N THR A 241 -2.40 -14.67 -1.50
CA THR A 241 -1.40 -14.76 -0.44
C THR A 241 -0.85 -16.18 -0.30
N ARG A 242 -1.73 -17.19 -0.39
CA ARG A 242 -1.33 -18.60 -0.29
C ARG A 242 -0.44 -19.01 -1.46
N ILE A 243 -0.81 -18.62 -2.68
CA ILE A 243 -0.04 -18.92 -3.90
C ILE A 243 1.33 -18.25 -3.84
N LEU A 244 1.38 -16.97 -3.48
CA LEU A 244 2.66 -16.25 -3.44
C LEU A 244 3.55 -16.70 -2.29
N ASN A 245 2.98 -17.05 -1.13
CA ASN A 245 3.76 -17.65 -0.03
C ASN A 245 4.39 -18.98 -0.44
N ASP A 246 3.61 -19.85 -1.08
CA ASP A 246 4.09 -21.14 -1.57
C ASP A 246 5.17 -20.98 -2.66
N ARG A 247 5.08 -19.96 -3.52
CA ARG A 247 6.16 -19.61 -4.45
C ARG A 247 7.38 -19.01 -3.74
N LEU A 248 7.17 -18.13 -2.76
CA LEU A 248 8.25 -17.52 -1.97
C LEU A 248 9.06 -18.59 -1.22
N GLN A 249 8.41 -19.63 -0.70
CA GLN A 249 9.06 -20.77 -0.05
C GLN A 249 9.87 -21.65 -1.02
N ARG A 250 9.55 -21.59 -2.32
CA ARG A 250 10.20 -22.39 -3.38
C ARG A 250 11.17 -21.56 -4.24
N GLN A 251 11.26 -20.26 -4.03
CA GLN A 251 12.19 -19.43 -4.79
C GLN A 251 13.63 -19.85 -4.43
N PRO A 252 14.57 -19.83 -5.39
CA PRO A 252 15.95 -20.18 -5.11
C PRO A 252 16.57 -19.23 -4.08
N SER A 253 17.46 -19.75 -3.24
CA SER A 253 18.07 -19.00 -2.13
C SER A 253 19.59 -19.16 -2.14
N PHE A 254 20.30 -18.16 -1.60
CA PHE A 254 21.73 -18.27 -1.32
C PHE A 254 22.05 -19.47 -0.43
N THR A 255 21.10 -19.95 0.40
CA THR A 255 21.29 -21.14 1.25
C THR A 255 21.57 -22.42 0.47
N ASP A 256 21.19 -22.46 -0.79
CA ASP A 256 21.28 -23.65 -1.65
C ASP A 256 22.62 -23.73 -2.41
N LEU A 257 23.42 -22.65 -2.36
CA LEU A 257 24.70 -22.51 -3.07
C LEU A 257 25.89 -22.90 -2.18
N GLU A 258 26.99 -23.39 -2.75
CA GLU A 258 28.24 -23.56 -2.00
C GLU A 258 28.93 -22.22 -1.73
N ASN A 259 29.83 -22.18 -0.73
CA ASN A 259 30.64 -20.98 -0.50
C ASN A 259 31.56 -20.74 -1.70
N GLY A 260 31.49 -19.55 -2.29
CA GLY A 260 32.20 -19.18 -3.51
C GLY A 260 31.36 -19.30 -4.79
N GLU A 261 30.16 -19.86 -4.72
CA GLU A 261 29.25 -19.91 -5.87
C GLU A 261 28.49 -18.60 -6.09
N TYR A 262 28.29 -18.28 -7.37
CA TYR A 262 27.45 -17.18 -7.80
C TYR A 262 26.02 -17.66 -7.99
N PHE A 263 25.08 -16.79 -7.63
CA PHE A 263 23.67 -17.01 -7.84
C PHE A 263 23.32 -16.69 -9.31
N PRO A 264 22.91 -17.67 -10.14
CA PRO A 264 22.75 -17.45 -11.58
C PRO A 264 21.70 -16.41 -11.95
N TRP A 265 21.94 -15.60 -12.99
CA TRP A 265 20.96 -14.61 -13.48
C TRP A 265 19.65 -15.24 -13.92
N ALA A 266 19.70 -16.44 -14.52
CA ALA A 266 18.51 -17.19 -14.94
C ALA A 266 17.51 -17.43 -13.78
N SER A 267 17.99 -17.48 -12.53
CA SER A 267 17.15 -17.63 -11.34
C SER A 267 16.19 -16.46 -11.13
N ARG A 268 16.43 -15.31 -11.78
CA ARG A 268 15.52 -14.15 -11.81
C ARG A 268 14.09 -14.54 -12.16
N ALA A 269 13.89 -15.50 -13.08
CA ALA A 269 12.57 -15.97 -13.50
C ALA A 269 11.77 -16.69 -12.39
N HIS A 270 12.45 -17.08 -11.31
CA HIS A 270 11.87 -17.86 -10.21
C HIS A 270 11.74 -17.04 -8.91
N LEU A 271 12.26 -15.81 -8.86
CA LEU A 271 12.15 -14.94 -7.71
C LEU A 271 10.75 -14.35 -7.59
N VAL A 272 10.27 -14.25 -6.35
CA VAL A 272 9.03 -13.53 -5.98
C VAL A 272 9.35 -12.29 -5.16
N SER A 273 10.49 -12.29 -4.46
CA SER A 273 11.00 -11.19 -3.65
C SER A 273 12.46 -10.93 -3.97
N THR A 274 12.91 -9.69 -3.74
CA THR A 274 14.32 -9.31 -3.80
C THR A 274 14.99 -9.23 -2.43
N ASP A 275 14.29 -9.53 -1.33
CA ASP A 275 14.83 -9.37 0.04
C ASP A 275 16.08 -10.22 0.31
N ALA A 276 16.24 -11.35 -0.38
CA ALA A 276 17.42 -12.19 -0.26
C ALA A 276 18.64 -11.63 -1.01
N LEU A 277 18.45 -10.67 -1.91
CA LEU A 277 19.48 -10.07 -2.76
C LEU A 277 20.13 -8.88 -2.06
N SER A 278 21.42 -8.67 -2.32
CA SER A 278 22.14 -7.51 -1.79
C SER A 278 22.05 -6.34 -2.77
N LEU A 279 20.92 -5.62 -2.72
CA LEU A 279 20.68 -4.39 -3.50
C LEU A 279 20.98 -3.11 -2.71
N ASP A 280 20.98 -3.20 -1.38
CA ASP A 280 21.46 -2.17 -0.45
C ASP A 280 22.74 -2.69 0.25
N PRO A 281 23.89 -2.73 -0.45
CA PRO A 281 25.10 -3.33 0.11
C PRO A 281 25.76 -2.43 1.15
N THR A 282 26.34 -3.05 2.19
CA THR A 282 27.32 -2.40 3.07
C THR A 282 28.66 -2.21 2.33
N GLU A 283 29.55 -1.36 2.83
CA GLU A 283 30.90 -1.18 2.25
C GLU A 283 31.65 -2.51 2.06
N ASN A 284 31.56 -3.40 3.06
CA ASN A 284 32.18 -4.72 3.01
C ASN A 284 31.63 -5.62 1.89
N GLN A 285 30.35 -5.47 1.55
CA GLN A 285 29.74 -6.20 0.45
C GLN A 285 30.10 -5.58 -0.89
N ALA A 286 30.07 -4.25 -0.97
CA ALA A 286 30.42 -3.50 -2.18
C ALA A 286 31.90 -3.67 -2.58
N GLY A 287 32.79 -3.93 -1.62
CA GLY A 287 34.19 -4.25 -1.87
C GLY A 287 34.46 -5.65 -2.44
N ILE A 288 33.45 -6.54 -2.53
CA ILE A 288 33.63 -7.89 -3.10
C ILE A 288 33.51 -7.82 -4.62
N GLY A 289 34.59 -7.51 -5.33
CA GLY A 289 34.57 -7.37 -6.79
C GLY A 289 34.07 -8.62 -7.51
N THR A 290 33.11 -8.43 -8.43
CA THR A 290 32.46 -9.51 -9.18
C THR A 290 32.61 -9.40 -10.69
N ARG A 291 33.20 -8.31 -11.20
CA ARG A 291 33.33 -8.07 -12.65
C ARG A 291 34.17 -9.10 -13.40
N SER A 292 35.02 -9.88 -12.74
CA SER A 292 35.94 -10.82 -13.43
C SER A 292 35.40 -12.25 -13.50
N GLN A 293 34.10 -12.43 -13.25
CA GLN A 293 33.49 -13.75 -13.13
C GLN A 293 32.97 -14.29 -14.46
N PRO A 294 33.14 -15.58 -14.78
CA PRO A 294 32.67 -16.14 -16.05
C PRO A 294 31.18 -15.95 -16.28
N GLU A 295 30.37 -16.14 -15.24
CA GLU A 295 28.93 -15.91 -15.29
C GLU A 295 28.61 -14.45 -14.99
N TRP A 296 28.05 -13.76 -15.98
CA TRP A 296 27.62 -12.37 -15.87
C TRP A 296 26.45 -12.10 -16.84
N PRO A 297 25.42 -11.35 -16.43
CA PRO A 297 25.19 -10.85 -15.06
C PRO A 297 24.92 -12.00 -14.06
N HIS A 298 24.92 -11.69 -12.76
CA HIS A 298 24.58 -12.64 -11.70
C HIS A 298 23.76 -11.95 -10.58
N LEU A 299 23.14 -12.75 -9.71
CA LEU A 299 22.34 -12.28 -8.57
C LEU A 299 23.13 -12.19 -7.26
N GLY A 300 24.45 -12.39 -7.30
CA GLY A 300 25.37 -12.14 -6.19
C GLY A 300 26.19 -13.37 -5.84
N LEU A 301 27.25 -13.18 -5.05
CA LEU A 301 28.16 -14.24 -4.60
C LEU A 301 27.75 -14.76 -3.22
N ARG A 302 27.68 -16.08 -2.99
CA ARG A 302 27.68 -16.61 -1.63
C ARG A 302 29.10 -16.60 -1.07
N LYS A 303 29.47 -15.61 -0.26
CA LYS A 303 30.83 -15.54 0.31
C LYS A 303 31.03 -16.59 1.41
N ASN A 304 30.09 -16.65 2.34
CA ASN A 304 30.07 -17.64 3.42
C ASN A 304 28.62 -17.92 3.86
N GLY A 305 28.43 -18.64 4.96
CA GLY A 305 27.10 -18.97 5.49
C GLY A 305 26.19 -17.77 5.77
N ASN A 306 26.75 -16.57 6.02
CA ASN A 306 26.03 -15.39 6.52
C ASN A 306 26.24 -14.11 5.69
N SER A 307 27.04 -14.13 4.63
CA SER A 307 27.42 -12.93 3.87
C SER A 307 27.37 -13.20 2.37
N ASN A 308 26.69 -12.30 1.67
CA ASN A 308 26.52 -12.33 0.22
C ASN A 308 27.17 -11.09 -0.41
N GLY A 309 27.75 -11.26 -1.60
CA GLY A 309 28.20 -10.16 -2.45
C GLY A 309 27.04 -9.44 -3.14
N VAL A 310 27.34 -8.30 -3.76
CA VAL A 310 26.35 -7.44 -4.42
C VAL A 310 25.66 -8.17 -5.58
N SER A 311 24.35 -7.93 -5.71
CA SER A 311 23.54 -8.45 -6.81
C SER A 311 23.50 -7.45 -7.96
N ILE A 312 23.61 -7.91 -9.20
CA ILE A 312 23.20 -7.09 -10.34
C ILE A 312 21.70 -6.96 -10.29
N ASP A 313 21.21 -5.72 -10.36
CA ASP A 313 19.82 -5.42 -10.08
C ASP A 313 18.91 -6.17 -11.07
N PRO A 314 18.04 -7.09 -10.63
CA PRO A 314 17.17 -7.86 -11.50
C PRO A 314 15.78 -7.21 -11.67
N ARG A 315 15.55 -6.02 -11.09
CA ARG A 315 14.20 -5.45 -10.98
C ARG A 315 13.76 -4.73 -12.27
N PRO A 316 12.43 -4.63 -12.50
CA PRO A 316 11.37 -5.37 -11.79
C PRO A 316 11.49 -6.87 -12.05
N LEU A 317 11.04 -7.70 -11.11
CA LEU A 317 11.00 -9.15 -11.34
C LEU A 317 9.98 -9.49 -12.44
N PRO A 318 10.16 -10.58 -13.20
CA PRO A 318 9.19 -10.98 -14.21
C PRO A 318 7.90 -11.52 -13.56
N PRO A 319 6.73 -11.33 -14.20
CA PRO A 319 5.47 -11.86 -13.68
C PRO A 319 5.45 -13.40 -13.70
N THR A 320 4.52 -13.98 -12.94
CA THR A 320 4.23 -15.41 -13.02
C THR A 320 3.78 -15.81 -14.41
N ASN A 321 4.28 -16.95 -14.91
CA ASN A 321 3.76 -17.55 -16.13
C ASN A 321 2.40 -18.23 -15.90
N LEU A 322 1.34 -17.43 -15.81
CA LEU A 322 -0.05 -17.89 -15.73
C LEU A 322 -0.82 -17.29 -16.90
N THR A 323 -1.42 -18.15 -17.72
CA THR A 323 -2.00 -17.76 -19.02
C THR A 323 -3.50 -18.00 -19.15
N ALA A 324 -4.13 -18.63 -18.15
CA ALA A 324 -5.55 -19.00 -18.21
C ALA A 324 -6.27 -18.82 -16.87
N GLY A 325 -7.58 -18.58 -16.95
CA GLY A 325 -8.45 -18.35 -15.81
C GLY A 325 -8.35 -16.92 -15.27
N VAL A 326 -8.86 -16.70 -14.05
CA VAL A 326 -8.94 -15.37 -13.40
C VAL A 326 -7.75 -15.05 -12.49
N LEU A 327 -6.87 -16.02 -12.27
CA LEU A 327 -5.66 -15.84 -11.46
C LEU A 327 -4.65 -14.86 -12.07
N PRO A 328 -4.41 -14.85 -13.41
CA PRO A 328 -3.55 -13.86 -14.04
C PRO A 328 -4.00 -12.42 -13.75
N ASP A 329 -5.31 -12.16 -13.76
CA ASP A 329 -5.88 -10.83 -13.50
C ASP A 329 -5.62 -10.40 -12.05
N VAL A 330 -5.91 -11.30 -11.09
CA VAL A 330 -5.70 -11.05 -9.66
C VAL A 330 -4.22 -10.86 -9.34
N LEU A 331 -3.36 -11.72 -9.88
CA LEU A 331 -1.91 -11.67 -9.64
C LEU A 331 -1.22 -10.57 -10.44
N GLY A 332 -1.95 -9.74 -11.18
CA GLY A 332 -1.38 -8.62 -11.92
C GLY A 332 -0.47 -9.04 -13.07
N VAL A 333 -0.70 -10.22 -13.66
CA VAL A 333 0.02 -10.70 -14.84
C VAL A 333 -0.56 -10.08 -16.11
N GLN A 334 -1.89 -9.86 -16.13
CA GLN A 334 -2.57 -9.25 -17.25
C GLN A 334 -3.35 -8.04 -16.74
N SER A 335 -2.97 -6.85 -17.18
CA SER A 335 -3.68 -5.60 -16.92
C SER A 335 -3.47 -4.63 -18.07
N PRO A 336 -4.28 -3.58 -18.19
CA PRO A 336 -4.01 -2.52 -19.16
C PRO A 336 -2.62 -1.92 -18.89
N GLY A 337 -1.81 -1.83 -19.95
CA GLY A 337 -0.49 -1.20 -19.91
C GLY A 337 -0.56 0.27 -19.50
N VAL A 338 0.42 0.70 -18.71
CA VAL A 338 0.60 2.12 -18.35
C VAL A 338 1.64 2.73 -19.27
N HIS A 339 1.18 3.47 -20.27
CA HIS A 339 2.03 4.23 -21.16
C HIS A 339 2.18 5.68 -20.68
N ARG A 340 3.42 6.14 -20.59
CA ARG A 340 3.77 7.51 -20.27
C ARG A 340 4.80 8.01 -21.27
N GLU A 341 4.57 9.21 -21.76
CA GLU A 341 5.50 9.90 -22.66
C GLU A 341 6.79 10.28 -21.93
N VAL A 342 6.68 10.79 -20.69
CA VAL A 342 7.82 11.26 -19.89
C VAL A 342 7.82 10.63 -18.50
N TRP A 343 8.95 10.05 -18.14
CA TRP A 343 9.24 9.41 -16.86
C TRP A 343 10.05 10.34 -15.93
N SER A 344 10.20 9.94 -14.67
CA SER A 344 11.15 10.53 -13.73
C SER A 344 11.73 9.44 -12.85
N ALA A 345 12.92 9.63 -12.28
CA ALA A 345 13.52 8.65 -11.36
C ALA A 345 12.54 8.26 -10.23
N SER A 346 11.87 9.26 -9.64
CA SER A 346 10.84 9.07 -8.60
C SER A 346 9.60 8.29 -9.04
N ARG A 347 9.31 8.21 -10.36
CA ARG A 347 8.23 7.39 -10.90
C ARG A 347 8.69 6.01 -11.31
N ILE A 348 9.96 5.85 -11.68
CA ILE A 348 10.57 4.57 -12.04
C ILE A 348 10.83 3.73 -10.78
N GLN A 349 11.35 4.35 -9.71
CA GLN A 349 11.73 3.66 -8.49
C GLN A 349 10.61 2.80 -7.88
N PRO A 350 9.34 3.27 -7.77
CA PRO A 350 8.25 2.43 -7.27
C PRO A 350 7.99 1.18 -8.12
N TRP A 351 8.16 1.24 -9.45
CA TRP A 351 8.01 0.07 -10.32
C TRP A 351 9.11 -0.96 -10.09
N LEU A 352 10.32 -0.52 -9.74
CA LEU A 352 11.41 -1.41 -9.34
C LEU A 352 11.13 -2.08 -7.99
N THR A 353 10.59 -1.32 -7.03
CA THR A 353 10.25 -1.86 -5.70
C THR A 353 9.09 -2.85 -5.76
N CYS A 354 7.95 -2.44 -6.32
CA CYS A 354 6.76 -3.28 -6.45
C CYS A 354 5.84 -2.71 -7.55
N PRO A 355 5.71 -3.39 -8.71
CA PRO A 355 4.84 -2.94 -9.81
C PRO A 355 3.40 -2.68 -9.38
N ARG A 356 2.86 -3.53 -8.49
CA ARG A 356 1.52 -3.32 -7.94
C ARG A 356 1.38 -2.02 -7.17
N GLN A 357 2.33 -1.72 -6.29
CA GLN A 357 2.31 -0.47 -5.53
C GLN A 357 2.37 0.73 -6.49
N ALA A 358 3.29 0.70 -7.45
CA ALA A 358 3.46 1.75 -8.44
C ALA A 358 2.19 2.02 -9.27
N TRP A 359 1.50 0.96 -9.66
CA TRP A 359 0.25 1.05 -10.41
C TRP A 359 -0.88 1.62 -9.56
N VAL A 360 -1.09 1.10 -8.35
CA VAL A 360 -2.19 1.54 -7.48
C VAL A 360 -2.01 2.99 -7.02
N THR A 361 -0.81 3.40 -6.59
CA THR A 361 -0.58 4.78 -6.14
C THR A 361 -0.40 5.75 -7.31
N GLY A 362 0.37 5.36 -8.33
CA GLY A 362 0.77 6.25 -9.41
C GLY A 362 -0.22 6.35 -10.58
N HIS A 363 -0.97 5.28 -10.86
CA HIS A 363 -1.94 5.24 -11.96
C HIS A 363 -3.38 5.36 -11.45
N LEU A 364 -3.79 4.52 -10.48
CA LEU A 364 -5.14 4.59 -9.93
C LEU A 364 -5.33 5.73 -8.92
N ARG A 365 -4.24 6.18 -8.27
CA ARG A 365 -4.28 7.14 -7.15
C ARG A 365 -5.18 6.67 -6.01
N ALA A 366 -5.15 5.36 -5.76
CA ALA A 366 -5.93 4.69 -4.73
C ALA A 366 -5.02 4.30 -3.57
N GLU A 367 -4.53 5.30 -2.84
CA GLU A 367 -3.78 5.09 -1.59
C GLU A 367 -4.64 5.42 -0.38
N GLY A 368 -4.29 4.85 0.78
CA GLY A 368 -4.91 5.25 2.05
C GLY A 368 -4.61 6.71 2.38
N ASP A 369 -5.46 7.33 3.19
CA ASP A 369 -5.20 8.66 3.73
C ASP A 369 -3.86 8.66 4.47
N GLU A 370 -3.06 9.71 4.29
CA GLU A 370 -1.82 9.87 5.04
C GLU A 370 -2.17 10.13 6.51
N ASP A 371 -1.74 9.24 7.41
CA ASP A 371 -1.86 9.50 8.84
C ASP A 371 -1.00 10.73 9.20
N GLU A 372 -1.62 11.79 9.72
CA GLU A 372 -0.90 12.93 10.26
C GLU A 372 -0.07 12.45 11.46
N THR A 373 1.24 12.31 11.28
CA THR A 373 2.15 12.07 12.41
C THR A 373 2.26 13.36 13.25
N GLU A 374 2.28 13.25 14.58
CA GLU A 374 2.45 14.40 15.49
C GLU A 374 3.73 15.23 15.22
N ASP A 375 4.70 14.66 14.50
CA ASP A 375 5.90 15.33 14.02
C ASP A 375 5.69 15.98 12.63
N ILE A 376 6.14 17.23 12.47
CA ILE A 376 6.36 17.80 11.12
C ILE A 376 7.34 16.90 10.37
N ASP A 377 6.84 16.39 9.23
CA ASP A 377 7.43 15.42 8.32
C ASP A 377 8.96 15.60 8.11
N HIS A 378 9.70 14.48 8.14
CA HIS A 378 11.09 14.40 7.70
C HIS A 378 11.34 15.07 6.34
N ARG A 379 10.32 15.09 5.47
CA ARG A 379 10.32 15.80 4.19
C ARG A 379 10.49 17.31 4.33
N THR A 380 9.86 17.94 5.32
CA THR A 380 10.00 19.38 5.57
C THR A 380 11.44 19.72 5.97
N ARG A 381 12.05 18.87 6.81
CA ARG A 381 13.48 18.99 7.14
C ARG A 381 14.35 18.82 5.89
N GLY A 382 14.06 17.81 5.07
CA GLY A 382 14.72 17.60 3.78
C GLY A 382 14.69 18.85 2.92
N GLN A 383 13.50 19.41 2.71
CA GLN A 383 13.30 20.60 1.88
C GLN A 383 14.13 21.79 2.37
N ILE A 384 14.12 22.08 3.69
CA ILE A 384 14.91 23.18 4.25
C ILE A 384 16.40 23.03 3.97
N ILE A 385 16.93 21.79 4.01
CA ILE A 385 18.34 21.52 3.75
C ILE A 385 18.67 21.70 2.26
N HIS A 386 17.81 21.23 1.35
CA HIS A 386 17.95 21.48 -0.09
C HIS A 386 17.89 22.98 -0.41
N ASP A 387 16.92 23.70 0.15
CA ASP A 387 16.75 25.14 -0.09
C ASP A 387 17.94 25.95 0.46
N ALA A 388 18.48 25.53 1.61
CA ALA A 388 19.69 26.11 2.20
C ALA A 388 20.93 25.91 1.30
N GLU A 389 21.15 24.68 0.79
CA GLU A 389 22.25 24.42 -0.16
C GLU A 389 22.08 25.24 -1.45
N ALA A 390 20.86 25.29 -1.98
CA ALA A 390 20.56 26.10 -3.16
C ALA A 390 20.82 27.60 -2.92
N ALA A 391 20.50 28.11 -1.73
CA ALA A 391 20.81 29.49 -1.35
C ALA A 391 22.31 29.75 -1.28
N LEU A 392 23.09 28.80 -0.74
CA LEU A 392 24.56 28.89 -0.69
C LEU A 392 25.16 28.94 -2.10
N LEU A 393 24.74 28.04 -2.99
CA LEU A 393 25.13 28.01 -4.40
C LEU A 393 24.72 29.29 -5.14
N GLY A 394 23.51 29.79 -4.88
CA GLY A 394 22.99 31.05 -5.39
C GLY A 394 23.85 32.24 -5.01
N ALA A 395 24.25 32.33 -3.75
CA ALA A 395 25.13 33.39 -3.25
C ALA A 395 26.56 33.29 -3.81
N HIS A 396 27.00 32.12 -4.27
CA HIS A 396 28.25 31.90 -5.00
C HIS A 396 28.15 32.21 -6.51
N GLY A 397 26.96 32.59 -6.98
CA GLY A 397 26.72 33.00 -8.37
C GLY A 397 26.18 31.92 -9.28
N VAL A 398 25.76 30.76 -8.74
CA VAL A 398 25.14 29.69 -9.53
C VAL A 398 23.62 29.90 -9.58
N PRO A 399 23.01 30.01 -10.77
CA PRO A 399 21.56 30.16 -10.88
C PRO A 399 20.82 28.89 -10.44
N ILE A 400 19.80 29.05 -9.58
CA ILE A 400 18.94 27.97 -9.12
C ILE A 400 17.89 27.66 -10.21
N GLY A 401 17.81 26.40 -10.64
CA GLY A 401 16.85 25.97 -11.68
C GLY A 401 17.13 26.53 -13.08
N GLY A 402 18.31 27.11 -13.29
CA GLY A 402 18.74 27.74 -14.53
C GLY A 402 19.56 26.83 -15.44
N MET A 403 20.02 27.38 -16.57
CA MET A 403 21.00 26.71 -17.44
C MET A 403 22.36 26.62 -16.74
N ALA A 404 23.18 25.65 -17.17
CA ALA A 404 24.56 25.50 -16.70
C ALA A 404 25.33 26.82 -16.87
N HIS A 405 25.97 27.26 -15.78
CA HIS A 405 26.74 28.50 -15.76
C HIS A 405 28.20 28.27 -16.19
N GLN A 406 28.94 29.36 -16.43
CA GLN A 406 30.40 29.26 -16.53
C GLN A 406 30.95 28.97 -15.13
N SER A 407 32.02 28.17 -15.05
CA SER A 407 32.68 27.85 -13.78
C SER A 407 33.03 29.14 -13.02
N THR A 408 32.50 29.28 -11.80
CA THR A 408 32.78 30.41 -10.89
C THR A 408 33.97 30.13 -9.97
N GLY A 409 34.66 29.01 -10.19
CA GLY A 409 35.66 28.47 -9.27
C GLY A 409 35.03 27.74 -8.06
N PRO A 410 35.86 27.06 -7.24
CA PRO A 410 35.45 26.47 -5.97
C PRO A 410 35.00 27.53 -4.95
N PHE A 411 34.20 27.14 -3.95
CA PHE A 411 33.64 28.07 -2.94
C PHE A 411 34.69 28.96 -2.28
N HIS A 412 35.84 28.40 -1.89
CA HIS A 412 36.91 29.14 -1.20
C HIS A 412 37.58 30.23 -2.06
N LEU A 413 37.35 30.23 -3.39
CA LEU A 413 37.81 31.25 -4.33
C LEU A 413 36.69 32.18 -4.82
N GLY A 414 35.46 31.99 -4.34
CA GLY A 414 34.27 32.70 -4.78
C GLY A 414 33.99 34.01 -4.06
N SER A 415 32.74 34.47 -4.21
CA SER A 415 32.23 35.68 -3.55
C SER A 415 32.13 35.55 -2.02
N ASN A 416 31.92 34.33 -1.52
CA ASN A 416 31.90 34.01 -0.10
C ASN A 416 33.04 33.04 0.21
N PRO A 417 34.31 33.49 0.28
CA PRO A 417 35.47 32.59 0.32
C PRO A 417 35.67 31.84 1.65
N THR A 418 34.96 32.20 2.72
CA THR A 418 35.10 31.53 4.02
C THR A 418 33.82 30.80 4.44
N PRO A 419 33.93 29.65 5.14
CA PRO A 419 32.77 28.94 5.66
C PRO A 419 31.86 29.83 6.51
N ARG A 420 32.44 30.78 7.27
CA ARG A 420 31.67 31.73 8.08
C ARG A 420 30.75 32.62 7.22
N GLN A 421 31.19 33.07 6.06
CA GLN A 421 30.35 33.84 5.15
C GLN A 421 29.25 32.97 4.54
N GLY A 422 29.56 31.72 4.18
CA GLY A 422 28.55 30.75 3.76
C GLY A 422 27.48 30.52 4.84
N TRP A 423 27.89 30.44 6.11
CA TRP A 423 26.97 30.35 7.25
C TRP A 423 26.04 31.56 7.34
N ASP A 424 26.56 32.78 7.19
CA ASP A 424 25.75 34.00 7.24
C ASP A 424 24.72 34.05 6.09
N VAL A 425 25.06 33.49 4.91
CA VAL A 425 24.09 33.28 3.80
C VAL A 425 22.97 32.35 4.22
N ILE A 426 23.29 31.20 4.83
CA ILE A 426 22.28 30.25 5.31
C ILE A 426 21.36 30.91 6.34
N LEU A 427 21.90 31.65 7.32
CA LEU A 427 21.08 32.33 8.33
C LEU A 427 20.13 33.34 7.69
N THR A 428 20.61 34.12 6.71
CA THR A 428 19.79 35.08 5.95
C THR A 428 18.65 34.38 5.20
N HIS A 429 18.92 33.22 4.61
CA HIS A 429 17.91 32.42 3.92
C HIS A 429 16.83 31.91 4.88
N LEU A 430 17.23 31.37 6.03
CA LEU A 430 16.28 30.85 7.02
C LEU A 430 15.40 31.93 7.63
N GLU A 431 15.94 33.13 7.87
CA GLU A 431 15.18 34.30 8.32
C GLU A 431 14.04 34.62 7.34
N GLN A 432 14.32 34.59 6.03
CA GLN A 432 13.37 34.97 5.00
C GLN A 432 12.34 33.87 4.69
N HIS A 433 12.75 32.60 4.70
CA HIS A 433 11.96 31.50 4.15
C HIS A 433 11.45 30.49 5.20
N VAL A 434 11.99 30.53 6.43
CA VAL A 434 11.59 29.62 7.52
C VAL A 434 11.18 30.41 8.79
N PRO A 435 10.24 31.38 8.70
CA PRO A 435 9.92 32.29 9.81
C PRO A 435 9.29 31.60 11.02
N TRP A 436 8.75 30.38 10.84
CA TRP A 436 8.16 29.61 11.92
C TRP A 436 9.20 29.00 12.89
N LEU A 437 10.49 28.96 12.53
CA LEU A 437 11.56 28.41 13.38
C LEU A 437 11.73 29.19 14.70
N VAL A 438 11.18 30.41 14.79
CA VAL A 438 11.17 31.29 15.97
C VAL A 438 10.12 30.88 17.02
N ARG A 439 9.15 30.04 16.65
CA ARG A 439 8.07 29.62 17.56
C ARG A 439 8.64 28.78 18.71
N ASN A 440 7.94 28.80 19.85
CA ASN A 440 8.34 28.05 21.04
C ASN A 440 7.54 26.75 21.22
N ASP A 441 7.12 26.13 20.11
CA ASP A 441 6.50 24.80 20.11
C ASP A 441 7.57 23.69 20.05
N ALA A 442 7.16 22.46 20.33
CA ALA A 442 8.06 21.31 20.39
C ALA A 442 8.82 21.08 19.06
N ILE A 443 8.16 21.35 17.94
CA ILE A 443 8.70 21.12 16.61
C ILE A 443 9.77 22.16 16.27
N ALA A 444 9.45 23.44 16.44
CA ALA A 444 10.40 24.53 16.25
C ALA A 444 11.61 24.38 17.18
N THR A 445 11.40 23.97 18.43
CA THR A 445 12.49 23.68 19.38
C THR A 445 13.41 22.58 18.88
N HIS A 446 12.85 21.43 18.47
CA HIS A 446 13.63 20.31 17.96
C HIS A 446 14.39 20.67 16.67
N ARG A 447 13.74 21.38 15.73
CA ARG A 447 14.31 21.75 14.43
C ARG A 447 15.38 22.82 14.55
N CYS A 448 15.20 23.82 15.42
CA CYS A 448 16.22 24.82 15.70
C CYS A 448 17.48 24.15 16.28
N ARG A 449 17.29 23.16 17.17
CA ARG A 449 18.40 22.38 17.73
C ARG A 449 19.11 21.52 16.67
N ASP A 450 18.37 20.83 15.81
CA ASP A 450 18.93 19.97 14.76
C ASP A 450 19.65 20.79 13.67
N LEU A 451 18.99 21.80 13.12
CA LEU A 451 19.51 22.58 11.98
C LEU A 451 20.59 23.59 12.39
N LEU A 452 20.38 24.33 13.48
CA LEU A 452 21.23 25.45 13.91
C LEU A 452 22.06 25.16 15.16
N GLY A 453 21.77 24.08 15.90
CA GLY A 453 22.48 23.77 17.15
C GLY A 453 22.08 24.66 18.33
N VAL A 454 20.98 25.40 18.23
CA VAL A 454 20.52 26.35 19.27
C VAL A 454 19.03 26.17 19.57
N ASN A 455 18.51 26.90 20.56
CA ASN A 455 17.08 26.92 20.86
C ASN A 455 16.37 28.11 20.16
N PRO A 456 15.03 28.13 20.11
CA PRO A 456 14.27 29.23 19.49
C PRO A 456 14.52 30.60 20.12
N GLU A 457 14.91 30.67 21.39
CA GLU A 457 15.24 31.94 22.07
C GLU A 457 16.52 32.56 21.54
N SER A 458 17.58 31.77 21.38
CA SER A 458 18.83 32.20 20.75
C SER A 458 18.65 32.57 19.28
N TRP A 459 17.80 31.84 18.56
CA TRP A 459 17.43 32.20 17.19
C TRP A 459 16.69 33.54 17.14
N ARG A 460 15.73 33.77 18.05
CA ARG A 460 15.02 35.06 18.14
C ARG A 460 15.94 36.22 18.47
N ALA A 461 16.82 36.06 19.47
CA ALA A 461 17.80 37.07 19.85
C ALA A 461 18.76 37.42 18.69
N HIS A 462 19.04 36.46 17.80
CA HIS A 462 19.80 36.72 16.60
C HIS A 462 19.05 37.61 15.59
N LEU A 463 17.79 37.28 15.32
CA LEU A 463 16.94 38.05 14.43
C LEU A 463 16.70 39.49 14.94
N GLU A 464 16.65 39.67 16.25
CA GLU A 464 16.50 40.98 16.90
C GLU A 464 17.82 41.79 16.92
N GLY A 465 18.94 41.18 16.51
CA GLY A 465 20.27 41.81 16.51
C GLY A 465 20.97 41.81 17.88
N ASP A 466 20.38 41.17 18.88
CA ASP A 466 20.89 41.11 20.25
C ASP A 466 22.04 40.11 20.43
N HIS A 467 22.15 39.11 19.53
CA HIS A 467 23.16 38.05 19.64
C HIS A 467 23.67 37.54 18.28
N LEU A 468 24.99 37.38 18.15
CA LEU A 468 25.58 36.70 17.00
C LEU A 468 25.59 35.19 17.24
N LEU A 469 24.96 34.43 16.33
CA LEU A 469 24.96 32.97 16.43
C LEU A 469 26.34 32.38 16.12
N ALA A 470 26.78 31.51 17.02
CA ALA A 470 27.91 30.63 16.77
C ALA A 470 27.52 29.58 15.71
N PRO A 471 28.42 29.23 14.79
CA PRO A 471 28.11 28.23 13.77
C PRO A 471 27.99 26.85 14.41
N ALA A 472 26.84 26.20 14.22
CA ALA A 472 26.55 24.90 14.80
C ALA A 472 25.39 24.22 14.05
N GLY A 473 25.00 23.03 14.51
CA GLY A 473 23.92 22.28 13.89
C GLY A 473 24.29 21.67 12.54
N ARG A 474 23.31 21.01 11.93
CA ARG A 474 23.48 20.26 10.68
C ARG A 474 23.85 21.16 9.51
N LEU A 475 23.25 22.35 9.42
CA LEU A 475 23.51 23.26 8.29
C LEU A 475 24.93 23.82 8.32
N TRP A 476 25.52 24.02 9.50
CA TRP A 476 26.94 24.42 9.58
C TRP A 476 27.87 23.33 9.06
N ARG A 477 27.56 22.06 9.33
CA ARG A 477 28.36 20.91 8.86
C ARG A 477 28.25 20.74 7.35
N LEU A 478 27.06 20.97 6.79
CA LEU A 478 26.84 21.06 5.34
C LEU A 478 27.77 22.11 4.74
N VAL A 479 27.74 23.34 5.27
CA VAL A 479 28.63 24.43 4.82
C VAL A 479 30.10 24.01 4.91
N LEU A 480 30.55 23.42 6.03
CA LEU A 480 31.94 22.96 6.13
C LEU A 480 32.31 21.95 5.03
N ALA A 481 31.46 20.96 4.79
CA ALA A 481 31.69 19.93 3.78
C ALA A 481 31.78 20.51 2.36
N ASP A 482 31.02 21.56 2.04
CA ASP A 482 31.11 22.22 0.73
C ASP A 482 32.38 23.01 0.52
N TYR A 483 32.87 23.66 1.58
CA TYR A 483 34.12 24.41 1.50
C TYR A 483 35.35 23.49 1.47
N GLU A 484 35.24 22.23 1.90
CA GLU A 484 36.29 21.21 1.73
C GLU A 484 36.47 20.76 0.27
N LEU A 485 35.50 21.03 -0.62
CA LEU A 485 35.58 20.73 -2.05
C LEU A 485 36.45 21.76 -2.80
N GLU A 486 37.74 21.82 -2.45
CA GLU A 486 38.68 22.82 -2.99
C GLU A 486 38.93 22.68 -4.50
N HIS A 487 38.58 21.56 -5.12
CA HIS A 487 38.85 21.30 -6.54
C HIS A 487 37.57 21.04 -7.35
N ALA A 488 36.40 21.35 -6.79
CA ALA A 488 35.11 21.26 -7.45
C ALA A 488 34.51 22.66 -7.59
N SER A 489 34.19 23.08 -8.81
CA SER A 489 33.53 24.35 -9.08
C SER A 489 32.07 24.12 -9.45
N PRO A 490 31.11 24.63 -8.66
CA PRO A 490 29.70 24.54 -9.00
C PRO A 490 29.37 25.14 -10.37
N LEU A 491 28.69 24.35 -11.21
CA LEU A 491 28.21 24.74 -12.54
C LEU A 491 26.70 24.93 -12.59
N ALA A 492 25.96 24.09 -11.87
CA ALA A 492 24.50 24.12 -11.88
C ALA A 492 23.94 23.69 -10.53
N CYS A 493 22.78 24.27 -10.18
CA CYS A 493 22.02 23.99 -8.98
C CYS A 493 20.56 23.75 -9.37
N GLU A 494 19.95 22.67 -8.86
CA GLU A 494 18.57 22.27 -9.20
C GLU A 494 18.36 22.21 -10.72
N TRP A 495 19.35 21.71 -11.47
CA TRP A 495 19.36 21.75 -12.92
C TRP A 495 18.21 20.93 -13.51
N PRO A 496 17.32 21.53 -14.32
CA PRO A 496 16.20 20.80 -14.90
C PRO A 496 16.71 19.82 -15.97
N VAL A 497 16.38 18.55 -15.80
CA VAL A 497 16.71 17.46 -16.72
C VAL A 497 15.86 17.60 -17.99
N ALA A 498 16.36 18.40 -18.93
CA ALA A 498 15.69 18.73 -20.17
C ALA A 498 16.68 19.10 -21.29
N GLU A 499 16.23 18.98 -22.54
CA GLU A 499 16.88 19.62 -23.67
C GLU A 499 16.82 21.15 -23.54
N ALA A 500 17.71 21.89 -24.23
CA ALA A 500 17.86 23.35 -24.09
C ALA A 500 16.54 24.15 -24.23
N ASN A 501 15.59 23.67 -25.03
CA ASN A 501 14.27 24.30 -25.22
C ASN A 501 13.10 23.35 -24.86
N GLY A 502 13.39 22.27 -24.12
CA GLY A 502 12.44 21.21 -23.80
C GLY A 502 12.03 21.18 -22.32
N SER A 503 11.13 20.24 -21.99
CA SER A 503 10.74 19.94 -20.60
C SER A 503 11.19 18.56 -20.12
N SER A 504 11.96 17.86 -20.95
CA SER A 504 12.45 16.50 -20.75
C SER A 504 13.60 16.23 -21.71
N ILE A 505 14.32 15.13 -21.51
CA ILE A 505 15.36 14.64 -22.41
C ILE A 505 15.14 13.17 -22.75
N GLU A 506 15.47 12.76 -23.98
CA GLU A 506 15.46 11.36 -24.37
C GLU A 506 16.76 10.68 -23.93
N ILE A 507 16.62 9.55 -23.22
CA ILE A 507 17.74 8.71 -22.81
C ILE A 507 17.90 7.58 -23.83
N ASP A 508 19.12 7.38 -24.30
CA ASP A 508 19.55 6.33 -25.23
C ASP A 508 19.76 4.97 -24.54
N ALA A 509 18.73 4.53 -23.79
CA ALA A 509 18.72 3.24 -23.12
C ALA A 509 18.68 2.06 -24.11
N SER A 510 19.04 0.88 -23.61
CA SER A 510 18.87 -0.40 -24.32
C SER A 510 18.02 -1.37 -23.50
N ASP A 511 17.44 -2.38 -24.15
CA ASP A 511 16.78 -3.51 -23.48
C ASP A 511 17.80 -4.55 -22.97
N ASP A 512 17.31 -5.66 -22.39
CA ASP A 512 18.16 -6.73 -21.84
C ASP A 512 18.91 -7.49 -22.95
N GLU A 513 18.42 -7.45 -24.19
CA GLU A 513 19.04 -8.01 -25.40
C GLU A 513 20.08 -7.06 -26.04
N GLY A 514 20.28 -5.87 -25.46
CA GLY A 514 21.21 -4.86 -25.95
C GLY A 514 20.74 -4.10 -27.19
N GLN A 515 19.44 -4.16 -27.50
CA GLN A 515 18.85 -3.38 -28.59
C GLN A 515 18.45 -1.97 -28.11
N PRO A 516 18.55 -0.93 -28.96
CA PRO A 516 18.15 0.42 -28.60
C PRO A 516 16.67 0.51 -28.21
N ALA A 517 16.39 1.05 -27.03
CA ALA A 517 15.04 1.17 -26.46
C ALA A 517 14.88 2.50 -25.70
N PRO A 518 14.92 3.65 -26.40
CA PRO A 518 14.96 4.96 -25.76
C PRO A 518 13.66 5.31 -25.02
N PHE A 519 13.76 6.21 -24.04
CA PHE A 519 12.62 6.79 -23.34
C PHE A 519 12.94 8.19 -22.80
N ARG A 520 11.91 9.03 -22.62
CA ARG A 520 12.10 10.39 -22.12
C ARG A 520 12.00 10.46 -20.60
N ILE A 521 12.89 11.25 -19.99
CA ILE A 521 12.88 11.53 -18.55
C ILE A 521 12.86 13.03 -18.26
N ARG A 522 12.41 13.37 -17.05
CA ARG A 522 12.52 14.68 -16.43
C ARG A 522 12.88 14.53 -14.95
N GLY A 523 13.34 15.62 -14.34
CA GLY A 523 13.76 15.69 -12.94
C GLY A 523 14.61 16.94 -12.73
N ASN A 524 15.17 17.07 -11.54
CA ASN A 524 16.16 18.09 -11.22
C ASN A 524 17.41 17.40 -10.67
N ILE A 525 18.59 17.86 -11.10
CA ILE A 525 19.88 17.48 -10.51
C ILE A 525 20.23 18.53 -9.48
N ASP A 526 20.36 18.13 -8.21
CA ASP A 526 20.61 19.07 -7.11
C ASP A 526 21.86 19.93 -7.35
N ARG A 527 22.98 19.30 -7.74
CA ARG A 527 24.23 19.99 -8.00
C ARG A 527 25.08 19.31 -9.06
N VAL A 528 25.72 20.12 -9.91
CA VAL A 528 26.75 19.68 -10.85
C VAL A 528 27.99 20.52 -10.66
N ASP A 529 29.15 19.89 -10.54
CA ASP A 529 30.44 20.57 -10.39
C ASP A 529 31.38 20.27 -11.57
N GLU A 530 32.11 21.27 -12.03
CA GLU A 530 33.30 21.12 -12.87
C GLU A 530 34.51 20.71 -12.00
N VAL A 531 35.32 19.79 -12.49
CA VAL A 531 36.56 19.40 -11.81
C VAL A 531 37.71 20.31 -12.22
N ILE A 532 38.30 20.99 -11.24
CA ILE A 532 39.40 21.92 -11.44
C ILE A 532 40.73 21.19 -11.27
N LEU A 533 41.36 20.87 -12.39
CA LEU A 533 42.65 20.19 -12.42
C LEU A 533 43.82 21.14 -12.11
N SER A 534 44.88 20.60 -11.51
CA SER A 534 46.17 21.27 -11.50
C SER A 534 46.69 21.43 -12.94
N LYS A 535 47.53 22.44 -13.19
CA LYS A 535 48.11 22.65 -14.53
C LYS A 535 48.83 21.42 -15.07
N GLU A 536 49.52 20.69 -14.20
CA GLU A 536 50.22 19.46 -14.57
C GLU A 536 49.25 18.33 -14.97
N MET A 537 48.19 18.08 -14.18
CA MET A 537 47.21 17.04 -14.49
C MET A 537 46.37 17.39 -15.72
N ASN A 538 46.02 18.67 -15.89
CA ASN A 538 45.35 19.16 -17.09
C ASN A 538 46.18 18.88 -18.34
N GLN A 539 47.47 19.22 -18.32
CA GLN A 539 48.36 18.94 -19.45
C GLN A 539 48.47 17.44 -19.74
N LYS A 540 48.62 16.59 -18.71
CA LYS A 540 48.63 15.13 -18.88
C LYS A 540 47.33 14.59 -19.49
N ALA A 541 46.19 15.12 -19.09
CA ALA A 541 44.89 14.72 -19.63
C ALA A 541 44.71 15.13 -21.10
N VAL A 542 45.22 16.30 -21.48
CA VAL A 542 45.25 16.77 -22.88
C VAL A 542 46.19 15.90 -23.73
N GLU A 543 47.40 15.61 -23.23
CA GLU A 543 48.35 14.73 -23.91
C GLU A 543 47.83 13.30 -24.09
N ALA A 544 47.01 12.81 -23.14
CA ALA A 544 46.32 11.54 -23.22
C ALA A 544 45.05 11.56 -24.10
N ASN A 545 44.73 12.70 -24.73
CA ASN A 545 43.55 12.90 -25.56
C ASN A 545 42.22 12.63 -24.82
N LEU A 546 42.16 12.97 -23.52
CA LEU A 546 40.96 12.86 -22.69
C LEU A 546 40.29 14.21 -22.43
N LEU A 547 41.06 15.31 -22.52
CA LEU A 547 40.57 16.69 -22.42
C LEU A 547 41.04 17.53 -23.60
N SER A 548 40.22 18.49 -24.01
CA SER A 548 40.51 19.47 -25.05
C SER A 548 40.00 20.85 -24.64
N PRO A 549 40.77 21.93 -24.86
CA PRO A 549 40.29 23.29 -24.61
C PRO A 549 39.25 23.75 -25.63
N GLU A 550 39.14 23.07 -26.77
CA GLU A 550 38.13 23.37 -27.78
C GLU A 550 36.89 22.49 -27.55
N PRO A 551 35.67 23.07 -27.53
CA PRO A 551 34.45 22.29 -27.54
C PRO A 551 34.36 21.53 -28.86
N GLN A 552 34.54 20.22 -28.80
CA GLN A 552 34.45 19.32 -29.94
C GLN A 552 33.51 18.15 -29.59
N GLY A 553 32.80 17.63 -30.61
CA GLY A 553 32.11 16.34 -30.52
C GLY A 553 30.64 16.37 -30.10
N GLY A 554 30.05 15.17 -30.10
CA GLY A 554 28.73 14.88 -29.54
C GLY A 554 28.82 14.47 -28.07
N PRO A 555 27.72 13.97 -27.47
CA PRO A 555 27.76 13.31 -26.17
C PRO A 555 28.78 12.16 -26.16
N VAL A 556 29.45 11.93 -25.03
CA VAL A 556 30.37 10.80 -24.86
C VAL A 556 29.61 9.49 -25.09
N ASP A 557 30.15 8.57 -25.86
CA ASP A 557 29.58 7.25 -26.07
C ASP A 557 29.72 6.43 -24.77
N LEU A 558 28.62 5.82 -24.35
CA LEU A 558 28.59 5.03 -23.11
C LEU A 558 29.48 3.80 -23.17
N ARG A 559 29.57 3.13 -24.32
CA ARG A 559 30.27 1.85 -24.46
C ARG A 559 31.71 2.01 -24.91
N ASP A 560 31.96 2.99 -25.78
CA ASP A 560 33.29 3.35 -26.27
C ASP A 560 33.57 4.86 -26.12
N PRO A 561 33.85 5.35 -24.89
CA PRO A 561 34.16 6.76 -24.67
C PRO A 561 35.31 7.30 -25.54
N LYS A 562 36.25 6.44 -25.95
CA LYS A 562 37.42 6.83 -26.76
C LYS A 562 37.02 7.20 -28.18
N SER A 563 35.94 6.62 -28.70
CA SER A 563 35.40 6.96 -30.02
C SER A 563 34.87 8.40 -30.11
N SER A 564 34.51 9.00 -28.98
CA SER A 564 33.88 10.32 -28.91
C SER A 564 34.85 11.49 -28.92
N GLY A 565 36.16 11.22 -28.86
CA GLY A 565 37.20 12.24 -28.73
C GLY A 565 37.33 12.78 -27.30
N PRO A 566 38.25 13.74 -27.08
CA PRO A 566 38.47 14.35 -25.77
C PRO A 566 37.27 15.19 -25.32
N ALA A 567 36.99 15.20 -24.02
CA ALA A 567 35.97 16.07 -23.44
C ALA A 567 36.45 17.52 -23.37
N HIS A 568 35.54 18.48 -23.46
CA HIS A 568 35.80 19.89 -23.16
C HIS A 568 36.06 20.09 -21.66
N ARG A 569 35.25 19.44 -20.82
CA ARG A 569 35.42 19.47 -19.36
C ARG A 569 34.94 18.18 -18.70
N TRP A 570 35.38 18.00 -17.46
CA TRP A 570 34.96 16.90 -16.61
C TRP A 570 34.04 17.40 -15.51
N VAL A 571 32.94 16.68 -15.31
CA VAL A 571 31.93 17.06 -14.31
C VAL A 571 31.60 15.93 -13.34
N ILE A 572 31.13 16.31 -12.16
CA ILE A 572 30.59 15.42 -11.13
C ILE A 572 29.14 15.78 -10.87
N ILE A 573 28.27 14.78 -10.86
CA ILE A 573 26.85 14.93 -10.48
C ILE A 573 26.70 14.61 -9.00
N ARG A 574 26.10 15.50 -8.22
CA ARG A 574 25.86 15.31 -6.78
C ARG A 574 24.38 15.41 -6.47
N ASP A 575 23.91 14.45 -5.70
CA ASP A 575 22.56 14.40 -5.16
C ASP A 575 22.62 14.60 -3.64
N LEU A 576 21.78 15.46 -3.09
CA LEU A 576 21.73 15.74 -1.67
C LEU A 576 20.77 14.77 -0.99
N LYS A 577 21.22 14.16 0.12
CA LYS A 577 20.40 13.25 0.91
C LYS A 577 20.56 13.49 2.38
N THR A 578 19.44 13.75 3.04
CA THR A 578 19.40 13.85 4.50
C THR A 578 19.36 12.48 5.13
N VAL A 579 20.25 12.22 6.09
CA VAL A 579 20.28 10.99 6.88
C VAL A 579 20.03 11.32 8.35
N ASN A 580 19.28 10.48 9.06
CA ASN A 580 19.39 10.47 10.53
C ASN A 580 20.79 9.93 10.81
N GLY A 581 21.60 10.67 11.58
CA GLY A 581 23.07 10.58 11.53
C GLY A 581 23.60 9.14 11.42
N PRO A 582 24.60 8.88 10.57
CA PRO A 582 25.11 7.52 10.43
C PRO A 582 25.63 7.08 11.78
N LYS A 583 25.25 5.88 12.24
CA LYS A 583 25.91 5.31 13.42
C LYS A 583 27.40 5.17 13.08
N PRO A 584 28.30 5.16 14.08
CA PRO A 584 29.72 4.94 13.83
C PRO A 584 29.94 3.71 12.93
N GLY A 585 30.53 3.91 11.76
CA GLY A 585 30.78 2.85 10.76
C GLY A 585 29.69 2.66 9.68
N GLU A 586 28.60 3.44 9.69
CA GLU A 586 27.52 3.40 8.68
C GLU A 586 27.60 4.58 7.67
N GLY A 587 28.68 5.37 7.70
CA GLY A 587 28.90 6.45 6.72
C GLY A 587 29.05 5.89 5.30
N GLY A 588 28.47 6.57 4.29
CA GLY A 588 28.56 6.14 2.90
C GLY A 588 27.55 5.07 2.48
N GLU A 589 26.79 4.47 3.41
CA GLU A 589 25.75 3.50 3.06
C GLU A 589 24.62 4.11 2.21
N ARG A 590 24.29 5.40 2.42
CA ARG A 590 23.27 6.07 1.60
C ARG A 590 23.81 6.35 0.20
N HIS A 591 25.10 6.66 0.06
CA HIS A 591 25.78 6.74 -1.22
C HIS A 591 25.76 5.39 -1.96
N LEU A 592 26.12 4.28 -1.31
CA LEU A 592 26.04 2.94 -1.90
C LEU A 592 24.62 2.59 -2.34
N LYS A 593 23.62 2.90 -1.51
CA LYS A 593 22.21 2.74 -1.86
C LYS A 593 21.83 3.52 -3.14
N ALA A 594 22.35 4.73 -3.31
CA ALA A 594 22.11 5.52 -4.52
C ALA A 594 22.73 4.90 -5.78
N LEU A 595 23.87 4.22 -5.63
CA LEU A 595 24.55 3.54 -6.74
C LEU A 595 23.88 2.22 -7.13
N PHE A 596 23.45 1.41 -6.16
CA PHE A 596 23.00 0.03 -6.40
C PHE A 596 21.48 -0.17 -6.41
N ASN A 597 20.75 0.49 -5.51
CA ASN A 597 19.30 0.34 -5.39
C ASN A 597 18.55 1.36 -6.26
N GLU A 598 19.11 2.55 -6.42
CA GLU A 598 18.45 3.63 -7.15
C GLU A 598 18.95 3.72 -8.60
N VAL A 599 18.15 4.33 -9.46
CA VAL A 599 18.50 4.61 -10.86
C VAL A 599 18.82 6.08 -11.11
N GLN A 600 18.58 6.95 -10.12
CA GLN A 600 18.60 8.40 -10.26
C GLN A 600 19.97 8.92 -10.73
N LEU A 601 21.06 8.57 -10.04
CA LEU A 601 22.40 9.05 -10.38
C LEU A 601 22.82 8.65 -11.81
N GLY A 602 22.54 7.40 -12.21
CA GLY A 602 22.86 6.91 -13.56
C GLY A 602 22.05 7.62 -14.65
N LEU A 603 20.75 7.81 -14.43
CA LEU A 603 19.87 8.56 -15.34
C LEU A 603 20.31 10.02 -15.48
N TYR A 604 20.67 10.66 -14.37
CA TYR A 604 21.06 12.07 -14.34
C TYR A 604 22.44 12.31 -14.93
N ALA A 605 23.39 11.43 -14.67
CA ALA A 605 24.69 11.44 -15.35
C ALA A 605 24.53 11.36 -16.86
N ARG A 606 23.75 10.38 -17.36
CA ARG A 606 23.55 10.26 -18.80
C ARG A 606 22.80 11.46 -19.38
N ALA A 607 21.77 11.94 -18.69
CA ALA A 607 21.04 13.13 -19.12
C ALA A 607 21.94 14.36 -19.26
N TRP A 608 22.89 14.55 -18.35
CA TRP A 608 23.84 15.66 -18.45
C TRP A 608 24.70 15.57 -19.71
N GLU A 609 25.31 14.41 -19.98
CA GLU A 609 26.16 14.21 -21.16
C GLU A 609 25.39 14.42 -22.48
N LEU A 610 24.12 14.00 -22.52
CA LEU A 610 23.25 14.20 -23.69
C LEU A 610 22.85 15.67 -23.87
N ALA A 611 22.60 16.40 -22.78
CA ALA A 611 22.22 17.81 -22.82
C ALA A 611 23.41 18.75 -23.08
N HIS A 612 24.63 18.32 -22.74
CA HIS A 612 25.86 19.10 -22.86
C HIS A 612 26.94 18.34 -23.64
N PRO A 613 26.82 18.25 -24.98
CA PRO A 613 27.87 17.67 -25.82
C PRO A 613 29.24 18.28 -25.53
N GLY A 614 30.25 17.43 -25.33
CA GLY A 614 31.59 17.83 -24.90
C GLY A 614 31.82 17.79 -23.39
N ASP A 615 30.79 17.74 -22.55
CA ASP A 615 30.97 17.44 -21.13
C ASP A 615 31.06 15.92 -20.94
N ARG A 616 31.99 15.47 -20.08
CA ARG A 616 32.08 14.08 -19.63
C ARG A 616 31.78 14.00 -18.15
N VAL A 617 30.79 13.21 -17.77
CA VAL A 617 30.54 12.91 -16.35
C VAL A 617 31.58 11.88 -15.92
N ILE A 618 32.45 12.27 -14.99
CA ILE A 618 33.55 11.45 -14.49
C ILE A 618 33.32 10.96 -13.06
N GLY A 619 32.25 11.42 -12.42
CA GLY A 619 31.85 10.92 -11.12
C GLY A 619 30.39 11.22 -10.80
N VAL A 620 29.82 10.39 -9.94
CA VAL A 620 28.49 10.60 -9.36
C VAL A 620 28.57 10.44 -7.85
N GLY A 621 27.80 11.22 -7.12
CA GLY A 621 27.96 11.31 -5.68
C GLY A 621 26.68 11.58 -4.92
N VAL A 622 26.72 11.26 -3.63
CA VAL A 622 25.71 11.71 -2.67
C VAL A 622 26.39 12.59 -1.64
N MET A 623 25.81 13.75 -1.38
CA MET A 623 26.09 14.52 -0.18
C MET A 623 25.20 13.98 0.95
N GLU A 624 25.79 13.26 1.89
CA GLU A 624 25.09 12.78 3.07
C GLU A 624 25.06 13.90 4.12
N VAL A 625 23.87 14.41 4.44
CA VAL A 625 23.70 15.49 5.42
C VAL A 625 23.09 14.92 6.70
N GLY A 626 23.95 14.65 7.68
CA GLY A 626 23.69 13.92 8.92
C GLY A 626 24.12 14.67 10.19
N GLU A 627 24.51 13.90 11.22
CA GLU A 627 25.31 14.41 12.35
C GLU A 627 26.74 14.79 11.92
N THR A 628 27.22 14.17 10.84
CA THR A 628 28.35 14.58 10.01
C THR A 628 27.82 14.89 8.62
N SER A 629 28.57 15.66 7.83
CA SER A 629 28.23 15.89 6.44
C SER A 629 29.43 15.56 5.57
N THR A 630 29.22 14.68 4.60
CA THR A 630 30.30 14.14 3.76
C THR A 630 29.83 14.05 2.33
N HIS A 631 30.69 14.50 1.42
CA HIS A 631 30.52 14.33 -0.02
C HIS A 631 31.16 13.01 -0.45
N TYR A 632 30.34 12.01 -0.78
CA TYR A 632 30.83 10.76 -1.36
C TYR A 632 30.76 10.83 -2.89
N VAL A 633 31.77 10.31 -3.59
CA VAL A 633 31.80 10.30 -5.05
C VAL A 633 32.40 9.00 -5.62
N GLU A 634 31.64 8.32 -6.47
CA GLU A 634 32.12 7.19 -7.27
C GLU A 634 32.78 7.71 -8.54
N ILE A 635 34.03 7.34 -8.79
CA ILE A 635 34.87 7.92 -9.85
C ILE A 635 35.07 6.96 -11.02
N ASP A 636 35.03 7.52 -12.23
CA ASP A 636 35.38 6.84 -13.47
C ASP A 636 36.84 6.33 -13.41
N PRO A 637 37.08 5.01 -13.48
CA PRO A 637 38.41 4.43 -13.30
C PRO A 637 39.42 4.83 -14.38
N GLU A 638 38.98 5.26 -15.57
CA GLU A 638 39.88 5.78 -16.61
C GLU A 638 40.45 7.16 -16.23
N ILE A 639 39.69 7.93 -15.45
CA ILE A 639 40.00 9.32 -15.13
C ILE A 639 40.70 9.46 -13.77
N GLU A 640 40.49 8.51 -12.86
CA GLU A 640 41.09 8.51 -11.52
C GLU A 640 42.58 8.89 -11.46
N PRO A 641 43.48 8.41 -12.35
CA PRO A 641 44.91 8.75 -12.27
C PRO A 641 45.21 10.26 -12.37
N TYR A 642 44.29 11.04 -12.93
CA TYR A 642 44.41 12.50 -13.10
C TYR A 642 43.84 13.29 -11.93
N LEU A 643 43.17 12.62 -10.98
CA LEU A 643 42.47 13.25 -9.85
C LEU A 643 43.27 13.17 -8.53
N GLN A 644 44.49 12.62 -8.57
CA GLN A 644 45.28 12.39 -7.37
C GLN A 644 45.60 13.72 -6.66
N GLY A 645 45.24 13.78 -5.37
CA GLY A 645 45.48 14.96 -4.53
C GLY A 645 44.43 16.07 -4.67
N LEU A 646 43.36 15.86 -5.45
CA LEU A 646 42.25 16.79 -5.53
C LEU A 646 41.23 16.53 -4.41
N SER A 647 40.81 17.60 -3.74
CA SER A 647 39.73 17.59 -2.74
C SER A 647 38.37 17.62 -3.45
N LEU A 648 37.82 16.43 -3.74
CA LEU A 648 36.52 16.24 -4.42
C LEU A 648 35.47 15.53 -3.54
N GLY A 649 35.80 15.31 -2.27
CA GLY A 649 35.05 14.46 -1.33
C GLY A 649 35.70 13.09 -1.15
N GLU A 650 35.03 12.22 -0.39
CA GLU A 650 35.44 10.84 -0.17
C GLU A 650 35.15 9.99 -1.42
N THR A 651 36.22 9.59 -2.12
CA THR A 651 36.11 8.86 -3.38
C THR A 651 35.91 7.36 -3.17
N THR A 652 34.95 6.77 -3.86
CA THR A 652 34.74 5.32 -3.94
C THR A 652 35.12 4.79 -5.33
N LYS A 653 35.28 3.45 -5.41
CA LYS A 653 35.72 2.75 -6.63
C LYS A 653 34.89 1.47 -6.88
N VAL A 654 33.69 1.41 -6.31
CA VAL A 654 32.89 0.17 -6.31
C VAL A 654 32.41 -0.20 -7.70
N SER A 655 32.11 0.78 -8.56
CA SER A 655 31.62 0.52 -9.92
C SER A 655 32.68 -0.18 -10.78
N ARG A 656 33.96 0.17 -10.57
CA ARG A 656 35.11 -0.42 -11.26
C ARG A 656 35.17 -1.92 -11.08
N ASP A 657 34.96 -2.41 -9.86
CA ASP A 657 35.18 -3.81 -9.50
C ASP A 657 33.91 -4.65 -9.62
N GLN A 658 32.74 -4.00 -9.73
CA GLN A 658 31.46 -4.69 -9.81
C GLN A 658 30.97 -4.83 -11.25
N PHE A 659 31.03 -3.81 -12.09
CA PHE A 659 30.29 -3.80 -13.36
C PHE A 659 31.17 -4.04 -14.60
N ARG A 660 30.60 -4.74 -15.58
CA ARG A 660 31.08 -4.85 -16.96
C ARG A 660 29.93 -4.96 -17.96
N PHE A 661 30.21 -4.74 -19.24
CA PHE A 661 29.23 -5.04 -20.30
C PHE A 661 29.03 -6.55 -20.46
N VAL A 662 27.83 -6.98 -20.88
CA VAL A 662 27.46 -8.42 -20.96
C VAL A 662 28.33 -9.19 -21.96
N ASP A 663 28.69 -8.54 -23.06
CA ASP A 663 29.55 -9.03 -24.14
C ASP A 663 31.06 -8.85 -23.86
N ASP A 664 31.45 -8.22 -22.75
CA ASP A 664 32.84 -8.09 -22.34
C ASP A 664 33.35 -9.38 -21.68
N LEU A 665 33.87 -10.28 -22.53
CA LEU A 665 34.48 -11.54 -22.11
C LEU A 665 35.94 -11.39 -21.67
N ALA A 666 36.57 -10.25 -21.96
CA ALA A 666 37.96 -9.96 -21.59
C ALA A 666 38.07 -9.31 -20.20
N TYR A 667 36.93 -8.86 -19.64
CA TYR A 667 36.86 -8.17 -18.36
C TYR A 667 37.62 -6.83 -18.37
N GLU A 668 37.61 -6.11 -19.50
CA GLU A 668 38.39 -4.87 -19.70
C GLU A 668 37.53 -3.60 -19.76
N SER A 669 36.20 -3.74 -19.81
CA SER A 669 35.29 -2.59 -19.90
C SER A 669 35.43 -1.63 -18.72
N ASN A 670 35.12 -0.37 -19.00
CA ASN A 670 35.07 0.67 -17.98
C ASN A 670 33.87 0.41 -17.06
N GLY A 671 34.14 0.06 -15.80
CA GLY A 671 33.11 -0.34 -14.84
C GLY A 671 32.13 0.78 -14.49
N PHE A 672 32.57 2.05 -14.48
CA PHE A 672 31.70 3.19 -14.26
C PHE A 672 30.70 3.38 -15.40
N ARG A 673 31.17 3.21 -16.65
CA ARG A 673 30.32 3.27 -17.84
C ARG A 673 29.35 2.10 -17.92
N ALA A 674 29.83 0.89 -17.61
CA ALA A 674 29.00 -0.30 -17.53
C ALA A 674 27.93 -0.18 -16.43
N TRP A 675 28.27 0.40 -15.28
CA TRP A 675 27.32 0.73 -14.22
C TRP A 675 26.24 1.68 -14.73
N MET A 676 26.62 2.80 -15.36
CA MET A 676 25.67 3.77 -15.90
C MET A 676 24.72 3.09 -16.90
N TYR A 677 25.27 2.34 -17.86
CA TYR A 677 24.50 1.56 -18.83
C TYR A 677 23.51 0.59 -18.17
N GLN A 678 23.95 -0.13 -17.14
CA GLN A 678 23.11 -1.07 -16.40
C GLN A 678 21.98 -0.34 -15.64
N ARG A 679 22.22 0.85 -15.08
CA ARG A 679 21.15 1.68 -14.47
C ARG A 679 20.10 2.10 -15.50
N LEU A 680 20.51 2.43 -16.73
CA LEU A 680 19.59 2.75 -17.83
C LEU A 680 18.75 1.53 -18.24
N GLN A 681 19.36 0.34 -18.34
CA GLN A 681 18.65 -0.92 -18.61
C GLN A 681 17.65 -1.28 -17.50
N THR A 682 18.01 -1.11 -16.22
CA THR A 682 17.07 -1.29 -15.10
C THR A 682 15.89 -0.33 -15.21
N ALA A 683 16.13 0.94 -15.51
CA ALA A 683 15.07 1.92 -15.72
C ALA A 683 14.17 1.55 -16.91
N ARG A 684 14.76 1.10 -18.03
CA ARG A 684 14.04 0.63 -19.22
C ARG A 684 13.11 -0.54 -18.89
N ARG A 685 13.59 -1.55 -18.16
CA ARG A 685 12.76 -2.67 -17.70
C ARG A 685 11.54 -2.24 -16.89
N ALA A 686 11.66 -1.21 -16.07
CA ALA A 686 10.51 -0.66 -15.34
C ALA A 686 9.48 -0.04 -16.29
N VAL A 687 9.93 0.70 -17.31
CA VAL A 687 9.05 1.25 -18.36
C VAL A 687 8.36 0.14 -19.15
N ASP A 688 9.07 -0.93 -19.51
CA ASP A 688 8.50 -2.08 -20.23
C ASP A 688 7.51 -2.87 -19.39
N THR A 689 7.82 -3.08 -18.11
CA THR A 689 6.93 -3.73 -17.15
C THR A 689 5.63 -2.95 -17.02
N ALA A 690 5.72 -1.62 -16.90
CA ALA A 690 4.56 -0.74 -16.86
C ALA A 690 3.76 -0.80 -18.16
N GLY A 691 4.42 -0.67 -19.31
CA GLY A 691 3.79 -0.71 -20.64
C GLY A 691 3.14 -2.06 -20.97
N SER A 692 3.67 -3.16 -20.44
CA SER A 692 3.11 -4.51 -20.61
C SER A 692 1.93 -4.80 -19.68
N GLY A 693 1.64 -3.90 -18.72
CA GLY A 693 0.58 -4.10 -17.74
C GLY A 693 0.91 -5.17 -16.70
N HIS A 694 2.19 -5.44 -16.46
CA HIS A 694 2.64 -6.36 -15.43
C HIS A 694 2.64 -5.65 -14.07
N ILE A 695 1.55 -5.78 -13.31
CA ILE A 695 1.31 -5.14 -12.01
C ILE A 695 1.34 -6.14 -10.84
N HIS A 696 2.10 -7.22 -11.00
CA HIS A 696 2.23 -8.26 -10.01
C HIS A 696 2.89 -7.74 -8.72
N PRO A 697 2.57 -8.31 -7.55
CA PRO A 697 3.16 -7.90 -6.29
C PRO A 697 4.57 -8.49 -6.15
N VAL A 698 5.46 -7.72 -5.55
CA VAL A 698 6.79 -8.17 -5.12
C VAL A 698 6.86 -7.99 -3.61
N PRO A 699 6.44 -8.99 -2.82
CA PRO A 699 6.47 -8.89 -1.37
C PRO A 699 7.90 -8.68 -0.86
N SER A 700 8.06 -7.75 0.06
CA SER A 700 9.34 -7.39 0.67
C SER A 700 9.12 -6.75 2.03
N SER A 701 10.18 -6.59 2.82
CA SER A 701 10.21 -5.80 4.06
C SER A 701 9.53 -4.41 3.93
N SER A 702 9.57 -3.81 2.74
CA SER A 702 8.92 -2.52 2.45
C SER A 702 7.38 -2.56 2.54
N CYS A 703 6.76 -3.74 2.48
CA CYS A 703 5.31 -3.91 2.57
C CYS A 703 4.73 -3.45 3.92
N SER A 704 5.53 -3.46 4.99
CA SER A 704 5.13 -2.96 6.31
C SER A 704 4.67 -1.50 6.29
N PHE A 705 5.33 -0.67 5.48
CA PHE A 705 5.09 0.77 5.33
C PHE A 705 4.45 1.12 3.98
N CYS A 706 3.96 0.12 3.24
CA CYS A 706 3.43 0.32 1.91
C CYS A 706 2.04 0.99 1.96
N LYS A 707 1.88 2.08 1.22
CA LYS A 707 0.61 2.84 1.11
C LYS A 707 -0.60 2.02 0.62
N VAL A 708 -0.36 0.84 0.05
CA VAL A 708 -1.41 -0.04 -0.50
C VAL A 708 -1.59 -1.32 0.31
N ARG A 709 -0.97 -1.41 1.50
CA ARG A 709 -1.00 -2.58 2.38
C ARG A 709 -2.42 -3.04 2.71
N SER A 710 -3.35 -2.12 2.94
CA SER A 710 -4.73 -2.44 3.32
C SER A 710 -5.54 -3.16 2.22
N ILE A 711 -5.15 -2.99 0.95
CA ILE A 711 -5.86 -3.53 -0.22
C ILE A 711 -5.04 -4.57 -0.99
N CYS A 712 -3.80 -4.84 -0.60
CA CYS A 712 -2.92 -5.82 -1.23
C CYS A 712 -2.80 -7.07 -0.35
N PRO A 713 -3.45 -8.21 -0.69
CA PRO A 713 -3.39 -9.44 0.12
C PRO A 713 -1.96 -9.95 0.36
N SER A 714 -1.06 -9.68 -0.59
CA SER A 714 0.34 -10.08 -0.54
C SER A 714 1.20 -9.31 0.46
N SER A 715 0.74 -8.15 0.96
CA SER A 715 1.56 -7.31 1.85
C SER A 715 1.89 -8.02 3.17
N ILE A 716 1.05 -8.98 3.60
CA ILE A 716 1.26 -9.80 4.81
C ILE A 716 2.57 -10.60 4.71
N LEU A 717 3.02 -10.93 3.50
CA LEU A 717 4.25 -11.69 3.28
C LEU A 717 5.52 -10.87 3.48
N GLY A 718 5.42 -9.54 3.56
CA GLY A 718 6.56 -8.67 3.83
C GLY A 718 6.98 -8.57 5.29
N GLY A 719 6.36 -9.38 6.16
CA GLY A 719 6.58 -9.35 7.60
C GLY A 719 5.83 -8.22 8.29
N ASP A 720 5.42 -8.46 9.54
CA ASP A 720 5.11 -7.38 10.47
C ASP A 720 6.42 -6.92 11.09
N VAL A 721 6.67 -5.60 11.07
CA VAL A 721 7.56 -5.00 12.07
C VAL A 721 7.04 -5.42 13.44
N ARG A 722 7.79 -6.31 14.11
CA ARG A 722 7.65 -6.52 15.55
C ARG A 722 8.23 -5.34 16.30
#